data_AF-A0A9W6WZX5-F1
#
_entry.id   AF-A0A9W6WZX5-F1
#
_cell.length_a   1.000
_cell.length_b   1.000
_cell.length_c   1.000
_cell.angle_alpha   90.00
_cell.angle_beta   90.00
_cell.angle_gamma   90.00
#
_symmetry.space_group_name_H-M   'P 1'
#
loop_
_entity.id
_entity.type
_entity.pdbx_description
1 polymer ?
#
loop_
_entity_poly.entity_id
_entity_poly.type
_entity_poly.pdbx_seq_one_letter_code
_entity_poly.pdbx_strand_id
1 'polypeptide(L)'
;MGRRRFSISTMSWLAIICIGFTISTSSGQQVGTSCTEPRIRRSWDMYSAEDKALYLEAVGLAMDKGFHMKFVQIHTETQSGNEAHQNCMFIYWHRMMLLGYENMLRSLGDKFQCVTIPYLDHLSATARQAAGSCTSLQSCTPYLADSGGTSLGTTKSLNIYGTSISSTTTTMCVNQGTLAHFCGNNTVCAQCVTRRRSSSMSTTKYPGEATFASVYSQVFSYNISSSFTNAVERGVHSKYSEIYHSAFGLRGLTNHYNFLQLLLDTLHNSLSGVMAYLQAPVDPIFYSHHGLIDVLQNIYLKCQIGAENVLLSADAKSSDSRWYSKCSRKNGVAYTTADNITMRALAFDGKTYVNVWQDPKNILYPFFKDLPYKYTDYIDAKDLGNYSYTYAISGGLANMYQNCWSSNKITSVTTLLADESDNKGIPNRLRPIIEPGTANDDVVKRWSIALFEAARIVGYSEPAARDQMEMVTCQYQEDCLGGVDDFSELYKTNFGIEGHTRCFTIIQDLQSRDRVIGIPQWKEITYRFLPCSKYKKRPQSAFEKVIEQYAGTSTSAFVLGFVHALLLIANPNVNSQQVGTACSEPRVRKSWDAFTATEKALYIEAVGAAMKGERYHQKFVQIHATYANGLEAHKSCMFVYWHRMLLLGYENMLRSLSPAYACITVPYWDHLSGTAQQESTTCSTIENCSPIIADFGGTTGVSKSLSVYNFSISYTTKTTCVNQGLAGQFCGNNTGCANCIMRTRSKYLPEYPAEAYLGSVYQQLFRYNAWANVTAAIENGIHNAIHNAMGGIMAFVQASVDPIFYSHHALIDALQTIYLKCQLGDETALLSADSKSSDTRFWASCAKPGGGTFSGTDTVTMRLTSASDSKTYVDVWRDPNNILYPFFKDLPNTYAAYVDAKDLGNYSYTYEISGGLANMYQNCSASVTLDAVSTTPVLLAANKQASVAKPPPHGEAPLCHTVTDGTDQDDTIKRWHIALFESATLVGFEEWAAREQMEMVTCQHYVECVGPAKDYSDLYRANFRLDGHPRCFLIAKDIAAGKRVIGIPGWRDITSRFVPCPLKDGAYPVTKTS
;
A
#
# COMPACT_ATOMS: atom_id res chain seq x y z
N MET A 1 80.55 -24.93 -32.71
CA MET A 1 80.34 -23.51 -33.12
C MET A 1 79.19 -22.98 -32.29
N GLY A 2 79.26 -21.93 -31.47
CA GLY A 2 80.31 -21.03 -31.00
C GLY A 2 79.56 -20.12 -30.02
N ARG A 3 79.70 -20.37 -28.70
CA ARG A 3 80.42 -19.54 -27.70
C ARG A 3 79.71 -18.20 -27.41
N ARG A 4 79.50 -17.71 -26.18
CA ARG A 4 79.89 -18.00 -24.76
C ARG A 4 79.06 -17.01 -23.91
N ARG A 5 78.39 -17.41 -22.82
CA ARG A 5 78.81 -17.44 -21.39
C ARG A 5 79.08 -16.09 -20.67
N PHE A 6 78.70 -16.11 -19.37
CA PHE A 6 79.12 -15.32 -18.17
C PHE A 6 78.29 -14.06 -17.84
N SER A 7 77.66 -13.82 -16.66
CA SER A 7 77.87 -14.14 -15.23
C SER A 7 78.69 -13.10 -14.43
N ILE A 8 78.20 -12.78 -13.20
CA ILE A 8 78.89 -12.18 -12.02
C ILE A 8 79.13 -10.66 -12.09
N SER A 9 78.48 -9.82 -11.27
CA SER A 9 78.71 -9.46 -9.84
C SER A 9 79.86 -8.44 -9.62
N THR A 10 79.57 -7.37 -8.87
CA THR A 10 80.32 -6.77 -7.72
C THR A 10 80.36 -5.24 -7.67
N MET A 11 79.90 -4.74 -6.51
CA MET A 11 80.45 -3.70 -5.62
C MET A 11 80.74 -2.27 -6.15
N SER A 12 79.94 -1.36 -5.61
CA SER A 12 80.30 -0.17 -4.79
C SER A 12 81.38 0.79 -5.30
N TRP A 13 81.07 2.09 -5.34
CA TRP A 13 81.54 3.15 -4.43
C TRP A 13 81.23 4.55 -4.99
N LEU A 14 80.45 5.30 -4.20
CA LEU A 14 80.51 6.75 -3.90
C LEU A 14 80.61 7.86 -4.99
N ALA A 15 79.61 8.74 -4.89
CA ALA A 15 79.68 10.21 -4.83
C ALA A 15 79.59 11.09 -6.10
N ILE A 16 78.43 11.76 -6.19
CA ILE A 16 78.26 13.24 -6.32
C ILE A 16 78.59 13.88 -7.70
N ILE A 17 77.55 14.13 -8.52
CA ILE A 17 77.08 15.45 -9.06
C ILE A 17 76.33 15.31 -10.41
N CYS A 18 75.06 15.74 -10.35
CA CYS A 18 74.20 16.44 -11.30
C CYS A 18 73.95 15.97 -12.76
N ILE A 19 72.68 16.17 -13.11
CA ILE A 19 72.03 16.36 -14.42
C ILE A 19 71.43 15.10 -15.04
N GLY A 20 70.09 15.13 -15.15
CA GLY A 20 69.33 14.25 -16.05
C GLY A 20 68.08 13.63 -15.44
N PHE A 21 67.22 14.39 -14.76
CA PHE A 21 65.81 13.96 -14.63
C PHE A 21 65.23 13.96 -16.05
N THR A 22 65.28 12.82 -16.72
CA THR A 22 64.44 12.57 -17.89
C THR A 22 63.01 12.62 -17.39
N ILE A 23 62.35 13.75 -17.67
CA ILE A 23 60.91 13.88 -17.67
C ILE A 23 60.43 12.85 -18.71
N SER A 24 60.06 11.67 -18.24
CA SER A 24 59.18 10.80 -18.98
C SER A 24 57.88 11.57 -19.15
N THR A 25 57.69 12.13 -20.34
CA THR A 25 56.40 12.63 -20.80
C THR A 25 55.46 11.43 -20.90
N SER A 26 54.88 11.04 -19.77
CA SER A 26 53.66 10.26 -19.77
C SER A 26 52.57 11.18 -20.30
N SER A 27 52.02 10.86 -21.46
CA SER A 27 50.71 11.30 -21.91
C SER A 27 49.76 11.43 -20.72
N GLY A 28 49.15 12.60 -20.55
CA GLY A 28 48.39 13.00 -19.36
C GLY A 28 47.24 12.05 -19.03
N GLN A 29 47.51 11.05 -18.21
CA GLN A 29 46.48 10.14 -17.70
C GLN A 29 45.62 10.88 -16.67
N GLN A 30 44.31 10.85 -16.87
CA GLN A 30 43.35 11.39 -15.91
C GLN A 30 43.43 10.58 -14.60
N VAL A 31 43.48 11.28 -13.47
CA VAL A 31 43.69 10.65 -12.16
C VAL A 31 42.48 9.78 -11.77
N GLY A 32 42.73 8.51 -11.43
CA GLY A 32 41.71 7.63 -10.84
C GLY A 32 40.63 7.13 -11.80
N THR A 33 40.92 7.04 -13.11
CA THR A 33 39.99 6.54 -14.14
C THR A 33 40.33 5.13 -14.66
N SER A 34 41.40 4.51 -14.15
CA SER A 34 41.93 3.22 -14.64
C SER A 34 41.34 1.98 -13.94
N CYS A 35 40.09 2.08 -13.49
CA CYS A 35 39.37 0.98 -12.83
C CYS A 35 38.44 0.28 -13.83
N THR A 36 38.35 -1.04 -13.73
CA THR A 36 37.44 -1.85 -14.55
C THR A 36 35.98 -1.63 -14.17
N GLU A 37 35.72 -1.32 -12.89
CA GLU A 37 34.39 -1.10 -12.35
C GLU A 37 34.04 0.39 -12.23
N PRO A 38 32.77 0.77 -12.42
CA PRO A 38 32.30 2.13 -12.18
C PRO A 38 32.45 2.55 -10.71
N ARG A 39 32.54 3.86 -10.48
CA ARG A 39 32.59 4.43 -9.12
C ARG A 39 31.23 4.22 -8.43
N ILE A 40 31.20 3.34 -7.44
CA ILE A 40 30.02 3.06 -6.61
C ILE A 40 30.34 3.37 -5.16
N ARG A 41 29.75 4.41 -4.60
CA ARG A 41 29.87 4.73 -3.17
C ARG A 41 28.91 3.88 -2.36
N ARG A 42 29.37 3.30 -1.26
CA ARG A 42 28.59 2.42 -0.38
C ARG A 42 28.58 2.95 1.04
N SER A 43 27.60 2.55 1.84
CA SER A 43 27.60 2.81 3.29
C SER A 43 28.85 2.19 3.91
N TRP A 44 29.41 2.84 4.93
CA TRP A 44 30.50 2.26 5.75
C TRP A 44 30.15 0.87 6.29
N ASP A 45 28.86 0.65 6.60
CA ASP A 45 28.37 -0.63 7.10
C ASP A 45 28.41 -1.74 6.02
N MET A 46 28.48 -1.37 4.74
CA MET A 46 28.57 -2.29 3.60
C MET A 46 30.00 -2.50 3.10
N TYR A 47 31.00 -1.80 3.67
CA TYR A 47 32.40 -2.03 3.32
C TYR A 47 32.89 -3.34 3.93
N SER A 48 33.62 -4.12 3.14
CA SER A 48 34.38 -5.27 3.65
C SER A 48 35.47 -4.81 4.62
N ALA A 49 36.00 -5.72 5.45
CA ALA A 49 37.09 -5.39 6.36
C ALA A 49 38.33 -4.91 5.59
N GLU A 50 38.58 -5.49 4.42
CA GLU A 50 39.64 -5.13 3.49
C GLU A 50 39.44 -3.72 2.91
N ASP A 51 38.21 -3.40 2.46
CA ASP A 51 37.90 -2.06 1.93
C ASP A 51 38.01 -0.98 3.00
N LYS A 52 37.57 -1.26 4.23
CA LYS A 52 37.72 -0.35 5.37
C LYS A 52 39.19 -0.08 5.65
N ALA A 53 40.01 -1.12 5.72
CA ALA A 53 41.45 -0.99 5.95
C ALA A 53 42.13 -0.20 4.83
N LEU A 54 41.80 -0.49 3.57
CA LEU A 54 42.35 0.19 2.40
C LEU A 54 42.00 1.69 2.38
N TYR A 55 40.75 2.03 2.68
CA TYR A 55 40.31 3.43 2.76
C TYR A 55 41.02 4.19 3.90
N LEU A 56 41.05 3.61 5.11
CA LEU A 56 41.70 4.22 6.27
C LEU A 56 43.21 4.38 6.10
N GLU A 57 43.86 3.44 5.41
CA GLU A 57 45.26 3.53 5.03
C GLU A 57 45.49 4.67 4.02
N ALA A 58 44.64 4.80 3.00
CA ALA A 58 44.73 5.89 2.02
C ALA A 58 44.60 7.26 2.70
N VAL A 59 43.65 7.40 3.63
CA VAL A 59 43.44 8.62 4.40
C VAL A 59 44.65 8.93 5.30
N GLY A 60 45.21 7.93 6.00
CA GLY A 60 46.41 8.09 6.81
C GLY A 60 47.60 8.57 5.99
N LEU A 61 47.82 7.96 4.82
CA LEU A 61 48.87 8.37 3.89
C LEU A 61 48.64 9.78 3.32
N ALA A 62 47.38 10.17 3.09
CA ALA A 62 47.04 11.54 2.70
C ALA A 62 47.36 12.57 3.79
N MET A 63 47.20 12.20 5.06
CA MET A 63 47.60 13.03 6.20
C MET A 63 49.13 13.14 6.27
N ASP A 64 49.87 12.03 6.15
CA ASP A 64 51.33 12.01 6.17
C ASP A 64 51.96 12.85 5.06
N LYS A 65 51.35 12.82 3.86
CA LYS A 65 51.79 13.62 2.70
C LYS A 65 51.34 15.09 2.78
N GLY A 66 50.54 15.46 3.78
CA GLY A 66 50.03 16.82 3.97
C GLY A 66 48.90 17.22 3.01
N PHE A 67 48.42 16.31 2.14
CA PHE A 67 47.30 16.59 1.23
C PHE A 67 46.00 16.82 2.00
N HIS A 68 45.71 15.99 3.00
CA HIS A 68 44.49 16.10 3.81
C HIS A 68 44.35 17.51 4.43
N MET A 69 45.45 18.08 4.92
CA MET A 69 45.46 19.43 5.50
C MET A 69 45.09 20.53 4.48
N LYS A 70 45.39 20.34 3.20
CA LYS A 70 45.02 21.30 2.15
C LYS A 70 43.52 21.28 1.86
N PHE A 71 42.83 20.15 2.05
CA PHE A 71 41.37 20.13 1.98
C PHE A 71 40.72 20.82 3.19
N VAL A 72 41.33 20.72 4.38
CA VAL A 72 40.95 21.55 5.54
C VAL A 72 41.09 23.03 5.20
N GLN A 73 42.17 23.42 4.50
CA GLN A 73 42.37 24.81 4.06
C GLN A 73 41.24 25.31 3.17
N ILE A 74 40.85 24.52 2.16
CA ILE A 74 39.74 24.88 1.25
C ILE A 74 38.48 25.18 2.06
N HIS A 75 38.12 24.33 3.01
CA HIS A 75 36.90 24.50 3.78
C HIS A 75 36.94 25.71 4.74
N THR A 76 38.12 26.02 5.29
CA THR A 76 38.31 27.13 6.24
C THR A 76 38.59 28.50 5.58
N GLU A 77 38.97 28.52 4.30
CA GLU A 77 39.23 29.77 3.59
C GLU A 77 37.94 30.59 3.46
N THR A 78 38.00 31.89 3.72
CA THR A 78 36.81 32.73 3.91
C THR A 78 35.83 32.70 2.72
N GLN A 79 36.30 32.79 1.47
CA GLN A 79 35.41 32.78 0.31
C GLN A 79 34.84 31.39 0.03
N SER A 80 35.69 30.39 0.13
CA SER A 80 35.34 28.98 -0.05
C SER A 80 34.33 28.53 1.00
N GLY A 81 34.55 28.86 2.28
CA GLY A 81 33.63 28.59 3.38
C GLY A 81 32.29 29.34 3.27
N ASN A 82 32.27 30.51 2.63
CA ASN A 82 31.04 31.24 2.35
C ASN A 82 30.18 30.62 1.25
N GLU A 83 30.80 29.94 0.28
CA GLU A 83 30.08 29.13 -0.72
C GLU A 83 29.78 27.72 -0.21
N ALA A 84 30.61 27.20 0.68
CA ALA A 84 30.40 25.89 1.28
C ALA A 84 29.11 25.87 2.10
N HIS A 85 28.77 26.94 2.84
CA HIS A 85 27.65 26.96 3.79
C HIS A 85 26.71 28.17 3.63
N GLN A 86 25.52 28.04 4.20
CA GLN A 86 24.44 29.03 4.33
C GLN A 86 23.92 29.54 2.98
N ASN A 87 23.86 28.66 2.00
CA ASN A 87 23.33 28.96 0.69
C ASN A 87 22.86 27.68 0.00
N CYS A 88 22.04 27.80 -1.04
CA CYS A 88 21.46 26.61 -1.65
C CYS A 88 22.46 25.72 -2.40
N MET A 89 23.68 26.22 -2.67
CA MET A 89 24.70 25.49 -3.41
C MET A 89 25.58 24.63 -2.51
N PHE A 90 25.34 24.63 -1.19
CA PHE A 90 26.06 23.87 -0.16
C PHE A 90 26.34 22.41 -0.60
N ILE A 91 25.32 21.68 -1.07
CA ILE A 91 25.51 20.25 -1.43
C ILE A 91 26.43 20.11 -2.65
N TYR A 92 26.27 20.95 -3.67
CA TYR A 92 27.06 20.87 -4.90
C TYR A 92 28.52 21.29 -4.66
N TRP A 93 28.74 22.28 -3.79
CA TRP A 93 30.08 22.66 -3.35
C TRP A 93 30.75 21.46 -2.65
N HIS A 94 30.09 20.84 -1.67
CA HIS A 94 30.64 19.66 -1.00
C HIS A 94 30.82 18.47 -1.94
N ARG A 95 29.96 18.29 -2.94
CA ARG A 95 30.10 17.24 -3.98
C ARG A 95 31.43 17.38 -4.74
N MET A 96 31.79 18.59 -5.17
CA MET A 96 33.08 18.83 -5.83
C MET A 96 34.26 18.57 -4.87
N MET A 97 34.12 18.92 -3.58
CA MET A 97 35.16 18.68 -2.58
C MET A 97 35.38 17.18 -2.35
N LEU A 98 34.29 16.39 -2.26
CA LEU A 98 34.33 14.94 -2.14
C LEU A 98 35.02 14.29 -3.35
N LEU A 99 34.70 14.72 -4.58
CA LEU A 99 35.35 14.20 -5.78
C LEU A 99 36.84 14.52 -5.84
N GLY A 100 37.23 15.76 -5.50
CA GLY A 100 38.63 16.14 -5.41
C GLY A 100 39.38 15.31 -4.34
N TYR A 101 38.75 15.06 -3.20
CA TYR A 101 39.34 14.24 -2.13
C TYR A 101 39.47 12.77 -2.56
N GLU A 102 38.45 12.21 -3.21
CA GLU A 102 38.49 10.85 -3.76
C GLU A 102 39.57 10.71 -4.83
N ASN A 103 39.69 11.67 -5.75
CA ASN A 103 40.74 11.70 -6.76
C ASN A 103 42.14 11.76 -6.13
N MET A 104 42.29 12.55 -5.05
CA MET A 104 43.53 12.59 -4.29
C MET A 104 43.86 11.23 -3.68
N LEU A 105 42.91 10.57 -3.00
CA LEU A 105 43.12 9.23 -2.42
C LEU A 105 43.51 8.20 -3.50
N ARG A 106 42.82 8.22 -4.65
CA ARG A 106 43.11 7.35 -5.80
C ARG A 106 44.50 7.57 -6.40
N SER A 107 45.08 8.76 -6.22
CA SER A 107 46.41 9.09 -6.73
C SER A 107 47.58 8.62 -5.86
N LEU A 108 47.30 8.11 -4.66
CA LEU A 108 48.34 7.82 -3.66
C LEU A 108 49.15 6.55 -3.97
N GLY A 109 48.73 5.76 -4.96
CA GLY A 109 49.41 4.56 -5.45
C GLY A 109 48.43 3.56 -6.08
N ASP A 110 48.97 2.59 -6.82
CA ASP A 110 48.18 1.65 -7.63
C ASP A 110 47.11 0.90 -6.83
N LYS A 111 47.42 0.52 -5.57
CA LYS A 111 46.44 -0.17 -4.70
C LYS A 111 45.23 0.69 -4.31
N PHE A 112 45.35 2.01 -4.36
CA PHE A 112 44.29 2.94 -4.00
C PHE A 112 43.47 3.42 -5.20
N GLN A 113 43.88 3.09 -6.43
CA GLN A 113 43.36 3.68 -7.67
C GLN A 113 41.84 3.55 -7.84
N CYS A 114 41.20 2.60 -7.16
CA CYS A 114 39.77 2.34 -7.19
C CYS A 114 39.02 2.62 -5.88
N VAL A 115 39.68 3.20 -4.87
CA VAL A 115 39.04 3.58 -3.61
C VAL A 115 37.91 4.59 -3.87
N THR A 116 36.76 4.39 -3.24
CA THR A 116 35.65 5.35 -3.23
C THR A 116 35.47 5.92 -1.83
N ILE A 117 34.85 7.10 -1.73
CA ILE A 117 34.44 7.61 -0.42
C ILE A 117 33.20 6.84 0.08
N PRO A 118 33.21 6.26 1.29
CA PRO A 118 32.02 5.68 1.91
C PRO A 118 31.08 6.77 2.41
N TYR A 119 29.79 6.46 2.56
CA TYR A 119 28.85 7.33 3.27
C TYR A 119 28.43 6.75 4.63
N LEU A 120 27.98 7.60 5.56
CA LEU A 120 27.42 7.17 6.84
C LEU A 120 25.89 7.05 6.76
N ASP A 121 25.35 5.85 6.86
CA ASP A 121 23.90 5.66 6.89
C ASP A 121 23.32 5.99 8.27
N HIS A 122 22.92 7.25 8.45
CA HIS A 122 22.31 7.72 9.68
C HIS A 122 20.91 7.13 9.95
N LEU A 123 20.17 6.74 8.90
CA LEU A 123 18.85 6.12 9.07
C LEU A 123 19.01 4.70 9.64
N SER A 124 19.96 3.94 9.10
CA SER A 124 20.27 2.60 9.63
C SER A 124 20.81 2.67 11.06
N ALA A 125 21.65 3.66 11.37
CA ALA A 125 22.18 3.84 12.71
C ALA A 125 21.10 4.22 13.75
N THR A 126 20.17 5.12 13.40
CA THR A 126 19.03 5.45 14.27
C THR A 126 18.03 4.31 14.38
N ALA A 127 17.85 3.50 13.34
CA ALA A 127 17.02 2.29 13.41
C ALA A 127 17.58 1.26 14.38
N ARG A 128 18.90 1.02 14.37
CA ARG A 128 19.59 0.19 15.37
C ARG A 128 19.37 0.72 16.79
N GLN A 129 19.44 2.04 16.98
CA GLN A 129 19.23 2.65 18.29
C GLN A 129 17.78 2.48 18.77
N ALA A 130 16.81 2.76 17.90
CA ALA A 130 15.39 2.66 18.19
C ALA A 130 14.97 1.22 18.57
N ALA A 131 15.56 0.22 17.90
CA ALA A 131 15.37 -1.20 18.19
C ALA A 131 16.16 -1.70 19.42
N GLY A 132 16.96 -0.85 20.06
CA GLY A 132 17.77 -1.20 21.24
C GLY A 132 19.03 -2.02 20.94
N SER A 133 19.45 -2.13 19.68
CA SER A 133 20.69 -2.83 19.29
C SER A 133 21.95 -2.05 19.67
N CYS A 134 21.82 -0.75 19.91
CA CYS A 134 22.87 0.16 20.36
C CYS A 134 22.23 1.32 21.14
N THR A 135 22.99 2.05 21.94
CA THR A 135 22.43 3.05 22.88
C THR A 135 23.01 4.45 22.74
N SER A 136 24.19 4.57 22.11
CA SER A 136 24.92 5.82 21.94
C SER A 136 25.46 5.98 20.51
N LEU A 137 25.79 7.22 20.13
CA LEU A 137 26.44 7.56 18.86
C LEU A 137 27.68 6.68 18.62
N GLN A 138 28.48 6.42 19.67
CA GLN A 138 29.66 5.54 19.62
C GLN A 138 29.29 4.10 19.27
N SER A 139 28.27 3.53 19.91
CA SER A 139 27.86 2.14 19.68
C SER A 139 27.06 1.93 18.39
N CYS A 140 26.40 2.96 17.88
CA CYS A 140 25.56 2.88 16.69
C CYS A 140 26.32 3.19 15.38
N THR A 141 27.54 3.72 15.48
CA THR A 141 28.39 4.15 14.36
C THR A 141 29.71 3.39 14.34
N PRO A 142 29.80 2.23 13.66
CA PRO A 142 31.04 1.44 13.61
C PRO A 142 32.26 2.22 13.10
N TYR A 143 32.03 3.20 12.21
CA TYR A 143 33.08 4.10 11.70
C TYR A 143 33.92 4.72 12.83
N LEU A 144 33.30 5.12 13.94
CA LEU A 144 34.03 5.77 15.03
C LEU A 144 35.07 4.84 15.65
N ALA A 145 34.72 3.57 15.86
CA ALA A 145 35.64 2.56 16.36
C ALA A 145 36.73 2.26 15.33
N ASP A 146 36.33 2.04 14.08
CA ASP A 146 37.23 1.67 12.98
C ASP A 146 38.26 2.78 12.68
N SER A 147 37.88 4.05 12.82
CA SER A 147 38.72 5.20 12.48
C SER A 147 39.54 5.75 13.67
N GLY A 148 39.83 4.95 14.70
CA GLY A 148 40.66 5.35 15.85
C GLY A 148 39.95 5.51 17.20
N GLY A 149 38.61 5.39 17.24
CA GLY A 149 37.86 5.37 18.49
C GLY A 149 37.79 6.71 19.23
N THR A 150 37.52 6.62 20.54
CA THR A 150 37.33 7.76 21.46
C THR A 150 37.94 7.54 22.86
N SER A 151 38.59 6.40 23.09
CA SER A 151 39.01 5.95 24.43
C SER A 151 40.48 6.22 24.76
N LEU A 152 41.36 6.34 23.75
CA LEU A 152 42.80 6.53 23.93
C LEU A 152 43.27 7.80 23.22
N GLY A 153 44.05 8.62 23.92
CA GLY A 153 44.51 9.90 23.41
C GLY A 153 45.28 10.72 24.44
N THR A 154 45.58 11.96 24.10
CA THR A 154 46.30 12.91 24.96
C THR A 154 45.48 14.16 25.24
N THR A 155 45.73 14.80 26.39
CA THR A 155 45.17 16.13 26.70
C THR A 155 46.04 17.18 25.98
N LYS A 156 45.77 17.37 24.69
CA LYS A 156 46.51 18.29 23.81
C LYS A 156 45.52 19.14 23.04
N SER A 157 45.67 20.47 23.10
CA SER A 157 44.92 21.40 22.27
C SER A 157 45.58 21.54 20.90
N LEU A 158 44.78 21.69 19.85
CA LEU A 158 45.24 21.82 18.47
C LEU A 158 45.08 23.26 17.99
N ASN A 159 46.07 23.78 17.24
CA ASN A 159 45.92 25.06 16.53
C ASN A 159 45.93 24.79 15.03
N ILE A 160 44.79 25.04 14.39
CA ILE A 160 44.54 24.69 13.00
C ILE A 160 44.05 25.95 12.28
N TYR A 161 44.87 26.48 11.36
CA TYR A 161 44.60 27.72 10.63
C TYR A 161 44.21 28.92 11.52
N GLY A 162 44.86 29.05 12.68
CA GLY A 162 44.64 30.16 13.61
C GLY A 162 43.47 29.94 14.58
N THR A 163 42.74 28.84 14.46
CA THR A 163 41.69 28.44 15.40
C THR A 163 42.26 27.49 16.46
N SER A 164 42.12 27.87 17.73
CA SER A 164 42.50 27.03 18.87
C SER A 164 41.36 26.09 19.26
N ILE A 165 41.58 24.79 19.07
CA ILE A 165 40.65 23.70 19.39
C ILE A 165 41.13 23.08 20.71
N SER A 166 40.44 23.44 21.79
CA SER A 166 40.85 23.09 23.14
C SER A 166 40.52 21.63 23.48
N SER A 167 41.45 20.92 24.10
CA SER A 167 41.11 19.69 24.83
C SER A 167 40.49 20.07 26.18
N THR A 168 39.32 19.53 26.48
CA THR A 168 38.56 19.80 27.71
C THR A 168 38.39 18.52 28.54
N THR A 169 37.58 18.58 29.60
CA THR A 169 37.15 17.39 30.34
C THR A 169 36.27 16.45 29.50
N THR A 170 35.62 16.95 28.44
CA THR A 170 34.73 16.19 27.56
C THR A 170 35.35 15.86 26.19
N THR A 171 36.48 16.47 25.83
CA THR A 171 37.20 16.20 24.55
C THR A 171 38.66 15.81 24.77
N MET A 172 39.21 14.97 23.89
CA MET A 172 40.62 14.59 23.91
C MET A 172 41.19 14.45 22.51
N CYS A 173 42.51 14.58 22.39
CA CYS A 173 43.22 14.39 21.14
C CYS A 173 43.50 12.89 20.94
N VAL A 174 42.66 12.22 20.14
CA VAL A 174 42.72 10.78 19.88
C VAL A 174 43.90 10.49 18.96
N ASN A 175 44.82 9.65 19.42
CA ASN A 175 46.11 9.36 18.78
C ASN A 175 46.21 7.90 18.30
N GLN A 176 45.09 7.34 17.85
CA GLN A 176 44.99 5.94 17.43
C GLN A 176 44.60 5.83 15.96
N GLY A 177 45.02 4.72 15.33
CA GLY A 177 44.69 4.40 13.94
C GLY A 177 44.99 5.55 12.98
N THR A 178 44.07 5.80 12.04
CA THR A 178 44.19 6.86 11.04
C THR A 178 44.37 8.26 11.65
N LEU A 179 43.78 8.56 12.81
CA LEU A 179 43.88 9.89 13.42
C LEU A 179 45.30 10.22 13.93
N ALA A 180 46.12 9.19 14.17
CA ALA A 180 47.51 9.37 14.60
C ALA A 180 48.40 9.99 13.50
N HIS A 181 47.97 9.95 12.25
CA HIS A 181 48.69 10.54 11.11
C HIS A 181 48.52 12.05 10.98
N PHE A 182 47.57 12.66 11.72
CA PHE A 182 47.30 14.09 11.59
C PHE A 182 48.39 14.94 12.28
N CYS A 183 49.07 15.80 11.51
CA CYS A 183 50.12 16.68 12.06
C CYS A 183 49.69 18.15 12.35
N GLY A 184 48.65 18.68 11.69
CA GLY A 184 48.28 20.10 11.76
C GLY A 184 49.24 21.04 11.00
N ASN A 185 48.91 22.34 10.92
CA ASN A 185 49.66 23.34 10.12
C ASN A 185 50.62 24.22 10.95
N ASN A 186 50.36 24.42 12.24
CA ASN A 186 51.08 25.39 13.09
C ASN A 186 51.59 24.79 14.42
N THR A 187 51.58 23.47 14.58
CA THR A 187 52.11 22.76 15.76
C THR A 187 53.14 21.73 15.33
N VAL A 188 54.14 21.44 16.18
CA VAL A 188 54.90 20.17 16.13
C VAL A 188 53.89 19.04 15.91
N CYS A 189 54.12 18.18 14.91
CA CYS A 189 53.15 17.21 14.38
C CYS A 189 52.23 16.68 15.49
N ALA A 190 50.93 17.02 15.38
CA ALA A 190 49.94 16.77 16.41
C ALA A 190 49.87 15.29 16.81
N GLN A 191 49.92 14.40 15.81
CA GLN A 191 49.71 12.96 15.87
C GLN A 191 48.38 12.55 16.51
N CYS A 192 47.37 13.39 16.38
CA CYS A 192 46.05 13.14 16.93
C CYS A 192 45.00 14.11 16.40
N VAL A 193 43.73 13.71 16.47
CA VAL A 193 42.56 14.54 16.15
C VAL A 193 41.66 14.66 17.38
N THR A 194 41.19 15.87 17.68
CA THR A 194 40.33 16.10 18.85
C THR A 194 38.91 15.59 18.63
N ARG A 195 38.47 14.62 19.43
CA ARG A 195 37.09 14.09 19.50
C ARG A 195 36.54 14.18 20.94
N ARG A 196 35.22 14.02 21.11
CA ARG A 196 34.64 13.79 22.44
C ARG A 196 35.14 12.48 23.06
N ARG A 197 35.48 12.50 24.35
CA ARG A 197 36.05 11.37 25.11
C ARG A 197 35.03 10.27 25.27
N SER A 198 35.48 9.01 25.37
CA SER A 198 34.58 7.86 25.56
C SER A 198 33.66 8.00 26.78
N SER A 199 34.13 8.57 27.89
CA SER A 199 33.30 8.83 29.09
C SER A 199 32.10 9.73 28.86
N SER A 200 32.14 10.58 27.83
CA SER A 200 31.03 11.45 27.41
C SER A 200 30.35 10.94 26.14
N MET A 201 31.08 10.25 25.26
CA MET A 201 30.55 9.71 24.00
C MET A 201 29.67 8.48 24.23
N SER A 202 29.95 7.65 25.23
CA SER A 202 29.15 6.47 25.56
C SER A 202 27.73 6.80 26.05
N THR A 203 27.50 8.04 26.46
CA THR A 203 26.18 8.57 26.84
C THR A 203 25.64 9.59 25.83
N THR A 204 26.40 9.90 24.77
CA THR A 204 25.95 10.79 23.70
C THR A 204 24.95 10.05 22.84
N LYS A 205 23.74 10.57 22.73
CA LYS A 205 22.65 9.96 21.96
C LYS A 205 22.87 10.19 20.47
N TYR A 206 22.22 9.38 19.64
CA TYR A 206 22.11 9.69 18.23
C TYR A 206 21.13 10.86 18.03
N PRO A 207 21.41 11.84 17.16
CA PRO A 207 20.50 12.96 16.89
C PRO A 207 19.13 12.51 16.35
N GLY A 208 18.04 13.17 16.77
CA GLY A 208 16.68 12.85 16.31
C GLY A 208 16.42 13.28 14.86
N GLU A 209 17.18 14.26 14.39
CA GLU A 209 17.20 14.79 13.02
C GLU A 209 17.70 13.77 11.99
N ALA A 210 18.37 12.72 12.46
CA ALA A 210 18.84 11.58 11.67
C ALA A 210 17.81 10.45 11.57
N THR A 211 16.66 10.56 12.25
CA THR A 211 15.60 9.54 12.17
C THR A 211 14.92 9.53 10.80
N PHE A 212 14.35 8.39 10.41
CA PHE A 212 13.62 8.26 9.15
C PHE A 212 12.56 9.36 8.98
N ALA A 213 11.74 9.60 10.00
CA ALA A 213 10.68 10.62 9.96
C ALA A 213 11.23 12.03 9.71
N SER A 214 12.32 12.40 10.39
CA SER A 214 12.91 13.74 10.23
C SER A 214 13.61 13.91 8.88
N VAL A 215 14.42 12.93 8.46
CA VAL A 215 15.09 12.98 7.15
C VAL A 215 14.06 12.95 6.01
N TYR A 216 12.98 12.18 6.15
CA TYR A 216 11.86 12.20 5.21
C TYR A 216 11.29 13.61 5.07
N SER A 217 11.02 14.28 6.19
CA SER A 217 10.53 15.66 6.19
C SER A 217 11.52 16.62 5.55
N GLN A 218 12.83 16.47 5.77
CA GLN A 218 13.87 17.32 5.15
C GLN A 218 13.92 17.15 3.63
N VAL A 219 13.78 15.91 3.13
CA VAL A 219 13.88 15.59 1.69
C VAL A 219 12.60 15.93 0.93
N PHE A 220 11.42 15.61 1.48
CA PHE A 220 10.17 15.55 0.72
C PHE A 220 9.14 16.64 1.06
N SER A 221 9.43 17.54 2.01
CA SER A 221 8.53 18.67 2.30
C SER A 221 8.61 19.81 1.28
N TYR A 222 9.65 19.80 0.44
CA TYR A 222 9.94 20.89 -0.49
C TYR A 222 10.08 20.38 -1.93
N ASN A 223 9.56 21.15 -2.88
CA ASN A 223 9.64 20.85 -4.32
C ASN A 223 10.63 21.75 -5.08
N ILE A 224 11.35 22.62 -4.36
CA ILE A 224 12.36 23.53 -4.91
C ILE A 224 13.70 23.19 -4.27
N SER A 225 14.75 23.05 -5.09
CA SER A 225 16.07 22.63 -4.65
C SER A 225 16.60 23.51 -3.53
N SER A 226 16.37 24.83 -3.57
CA SER A 226 16.87 25.72 -2.52
C SER A 226 16.24 25.51 -1.15
N SER A 227 14.96 25.12 -1.10
CA SER A 227 14.30 24.82 0.17
C SER A 227 14.72 23.44 0.69
N PHE A 228 14.87 22.46 -0.20
CA PHE A 228 15.43 21.15 0.11
C PHE A 228 16.87 21.23 0.65
N THR A 229 17.78 21.90 -0.07
CA THR A 229 19.18 22.03 0.34
C THR A 229 19.30 22.77 1.66
N ASN A 230 18.49 23.81 1.87
CA ASN A 230 18.42 24.52 3.15
C ASN A 230 17.86 23.64 4.27
N ALA A 231 16.92 22.74 3.98
CA ALA A 231 16.34 21.83 4.96
C ALA A 231 17.31 20.71 5.36
N VAL A 232 18.08 20.17 4.41
CA VAL A 232 19.15 19.20 4.68
C VAL A 232 20.33 19.88 5.37
N GLU A 233 20.74 21.06 4.89
CA GLU A 233 21.80 21.86 5.51
C GLU A 233 21.42 22.20 6.94
N ARG A 234 20.19 22.67 7.20
CA ARG A 234 19.73 22.91 8.58
C ARG A 234 19.66 21.60 9.33
N GLY A 235 19.09 20.58 8.70
CA GLY A 235 18.71 19.29 9.23
C GLY A 235 19.85 18.40 9.64
N VAL A 236 19.98 17.29 8.93
CA VAL A 236 21.00 16.29 9.14
C VAL A 236 22.43 16.79 8.82
N HIS A 237 22.67 18.07 8.45
CA HIS A 237 24.00 18.71 8.40
C HIS A 237 24.30 19.83 9.47
N SER A 238 23.34 20.69 9.85
CA SER A 238 23.38 21.90 10.74
C SER A 238 23.58 23.30 10.07
N LYS A 239 22.94 24.37 10.61
CA LYS A 239 22.99 25.79 10.14
C LYS A 239 23.24 26.89 11.23
N TYR A 240 23.85 28.01 10.79
CA TYR A 240 23.98 29.40 11.35
C TYR A 240 22.76 30.33 11.12
N SER A 241 22.41 31.27 12.01
CA SER A 241 21.35 32.27 11.76
C SER A 241 21.72 33.68 12.23
N GLU A 242 22.25 34.53 11.35
CA GLU A 242 22.11 35.99 11.49
C GLU A 242 20.73 36.43 10.99
N ILE A 243 19.97 37.08 11.85
CA ILE A 243 18.74 37.80 11.51
C ILE A 243 19.15 39.12 10.85
N TYR A 244 18.93 39.27 9.54
CA TYR A 244 18.92 40.61 8.91
C TYR A 244 17.50 41.17 8.97
N HIS A 245 17.30 42.16 9.85
CA HIS A 245 16.21 43.14 9.72
C HIS A 245 16.43 43.98 8.45
N SER A 246 15.56 43.86 7.45
CA SER A 246 14.95 45.00 6.73
C SER A 246 14.13 44.58 5.50
N ALA A 247 13.07 45.35 5.26
CA ALA A 247 12.23 45.44 4.07
C ALA A 247 11.15 44.36 3.87
N PHE A 248 9.99 44.54 4.53
CA PHE A 248 8.72 44.79 3.82
C PHE A 248 7.73 45.41 4.82
N GLY A 249 7.56 46.74 4.71
CA GLY A 249 6.48 47.42 5.40
C GLY A 249 5.17 47.12 4.67
N LEU A 250 4.21 46.49 5.35
CA LEU A 250 2.78 46.63 5.09
C LEU A 250 2.04 46.34 6.40
N ARG A 251 1.32 47.37 6.87
CA ARG A 251 0.42 47.29 8.02
C ARG A 251 -0.84 46.53 7.63
N GLY A 252 -1.26 45.62 8.51
CA GLY A 252 -2.66 45.20 8.66
C GLY A 252 -3.18 44.19 7.63
N LEU A 253 -3.15 42.90 8.00
CA LEU A 253 -4.27 41.96 7.95
C LEU A 253 -3.78 40.59 8.47
N THR A 254 -4.31 40.20 9.62
CA THR A 254 -4.16 38.91 10.29
C THR A 254 -4.87 37.79 9.52
N ASN A 255 -4.17 36.70 9.16
CA ASN A 255 -4.53 35.30 9.46
C ASN A 255 -3.56 34.29 8.81
N HIS A 256 -2.79 33.61 9.67
CA HIS A 256 -2.33 32.22 9.57
C HIS A 256 -1.55 31.75 8.32
N TYR A 257 -0.28 32.16 8.18
CA TYR A 257 0.79 31.33 7.58
C TYR A 257 2.17 31.76 8.11
N ASN A 258 2.45 31.49 9.39
CA ASN A 258 3.81 31.56 9.91
C ASN A 258 4.41 30.15 9.89
N PHE A 259 5.07 29.78 8.78
CA PHE A 259 5.99 28.64 8.77
C PHE A 259 7.19 29.03 9.65
N LEU A 260 7.17 28.60 10.91
CA LEU A 260 8.23 28.87 11.88
C LEU A 260 9.58 28.31 11.37
N GLN A 261 10.56 29.18 11.38
CA GLN A 261 11.96 28.97 11.05
C GLN A 261 12.62 28.06 12.10
N LEU A 262 12.53 26.73 11.95
CA LEU A 262 13.14 25.76 12.88
C LEU A 262 14.62 25.48 12.49
N LEU A 263 15.53 25.61 13.45
CA LEU A 263 16.96 25.25 13.39
C LEU A 263 17.13 23.80 13.92
N LEU A 264 18.23 23.09 13.59
CA LEU A 264 18.30 21.62 13.49
C LEU A 264 19.73 21.05 13.77
N ASP A 265 19.86 19.90 14.48
CA ASP A 265 21.11 19.27 15.01
C ASP A 265 21.88 18.32 14.07
N THR A 266 23.19 18.11 14.34
CA THR A 266 24.03 17.06 13.70
C THR A 266 25.13 16.36 14.48
N LEU A 267 25.66 15.31 13.84
CA LEU A 267 26.93 14.64 14.11
C LEU A 267 28.10 15.62 14.32
N HIS A 268 28.09 16.81 13.70
CA HIS A 268 29.08 17.87 13.96
C HIS A 268 29.05 18.35 15.42
N ASN A 269 27.84 18.61 15.95
CA ASN A 269 27.63 18.98 17.35
C ASN A 269 27.86 17.79 18.29
N SER A 270 27.30 16.62 17.95
CA SER A 270 27.34 15.42 18.81
C SER A 270 28.76 14.85 18.97
N LEU A 271 29.58 14.84 17.92
CA LEU A 271 30.97 14.40 18.01
C LEU A 271 31.87 15.42 18.74
N SER A 272 31.49 16.70 18.67
CA SER A 272 32.23 17.82 19.23
C SER A 272 33.69 17.82 18.77
N GLY A 273 34.62 18.33 19.59
CA GLY A 273 36.03 18.41 19.21
C GLY A 273 36.20 19.21 17.92
N VAL A 274 36.97 18.70 16.96
CA VAL A 274 37.19 19.41 15.68
C VAL A 274 35.94 19.50 14.81
N MET A 275 35.00 18.55 14.94
CA MET A 275 33.75 18.56 14.18
C MET A 275 32.81 19.71 14.59
N ALA A 276 33.04 20.34 15.75
CA ALA A 276 32.33 21.53 16.19
C ALA A 276 32.93 22.87 15.68
N TYR A 277 33.83 22.82 14.69
CA TYR A 277 34.45 24.00 14.08
C TYR A 277 34.47 23.88 12.55
N LEU A 278 34.77 24.98 11.84
CA LEU A 278 35.01 24.95 10.38
C LEU A 278 36.23 24.09 10.00
N GLN A 279 37.06 23.70 10.96
CA GLN A 279 38.16 22.75 10.75
C GLN A 279 37.68 21.29 10.72
N ALA A 280 36.37 21.03 10.79
CA ALA A 280 35.77 19.69 10.77
C ALA A 280 36.36 18.68 9.76
N PRO A 281 36.78 19.04 8.53
CA PRO A 281 37.40 18.10 7.60
C PRO A 281 38.68 17.41 8.10
N VAL A 282 39.28 17.89 9.21
CA VAL A 282 40.38 17.23 9.91
C VAL A 282 39.99 15.84 10.40
N ASP A 283 38.74 15.64 10.79
CA ASP A 283 38.22 14.33 11.15
C ASP A 283 37.72 13.62 9.88
N PRO A 284 38.26 12.45 9.51
CA PRO A 284 37.87 11.77 8.27
C PRO A 284 36.38 11.38 8.22
N ILE A 285 35.70 11.33 9.38
CA ILE A 285 34.25 11.12 9.44
C ILE A 285 33.46 12.22 8.69
N PHE A 286 34.04 13.42 8.53
CA PHE A 286 33.49 14.52 7.75
C PHE A 286 33.14 14.08 6.32
N TYR A 287 34.05 13.39 5.64
CA TYR A 287 33.86 12.99 4.24
C TYR A 287 32.75 11.96 4.10
N SER A 288 32.64 11.04 5.07
CA SER A 288 31.58 10.03 5.05
C SER A 288 30.21 10.58 5.48
N HIS A 289 30.19 11.54 6.40
CA HIS A 289 28.98 12.30 6.72
C HIS A 289 28.47 13.06 5.49
N HIS A 290 29.33 13.80 4.79
CA HIS A 290 28.98 14.52 3.57
C HIS A 290 28.64 13.57 2.40
N GLY A 291 29.15 12.34 2.43
CA GLY A 291 28.70 11.28 1.53
C GLY A 291 27.20 10.99 1.67
N LEU A 292 26.62 11.04 2.88
CA LEU A 292 25.18 10.85 3.07
C LEU A 292 24.39 12.04 2.50
N ILE A 293 24.86 13.27 2.77
CA ILE A 293 24.26 14.49 2.22
C ILE A 293 24.18 14.41 0.69
N ASP A 294 25.24 13.87 0.08
CA ASP A 294 25.35 13.66 -1.35
C ASP A 294 24.36 12.59 -1.88
N VAL A 295 24.13 11.51 -1.11
CA VAL A 295 23.10 10.49 -1.38
C VAL A 295 21.70 11.10 -1.34
N LEU A 296 21.39 11.94 -0.33
CA LEU A 296 20.06 12.56 -0.18
C LEU A 296 19.72 13.46 -1.37
N GLN A 297 20.69 14.20 -1.91
CA GLN A 297 20.51 14.96 -3.15
C GLN A 297 20.24 14.05 -4.35
N ASN A 298 20.84 12.86 -4.42
CA ASN A 298 20.57 11.91 -5.50
C ASN A 298 19.14 11.35 -5.42
N ILE A 299 18.67 11.01 -4.21
CA ILE A 299 17.28 10.60 -3.93
C ILE A 299 16.31 11.72 -4.33
N TYR A 300 16.55 12.95 -3.85
CA TYR A 300 15.75 14.11 -4.18
C TYR A 300 15.66 14.32 -5.69
N LEU A 301 16.80 14.30 -6.38
CA LEU A 301 16.88 14.44 -7.84
C LEU A 301 16.04 13.38 -8.57
N LYS A 302 16.18 12.09 -8.21
CA LYS A 302 15.39 11.00 -8.80
C LYS A 302 13.91 11.24 -8.64
N CYS A 303 13.48 11.61 -7.44
CA CYS A 303 12.07 11.82 -7.14
C CYS A 303 11.50 13.05 -7.85
N GLN A 304 12.27 14.13 -7.97
CA GLN A 304 11.88 15.31 -8.74
C GLN A 304 11.73 15.02 -10.23
N ILE A 305 12.59 14.18 -10.81
CA ILE A 305 12.52 13.83 -12.24
C ILE A 305 11.40 12.82 -12.50
N GLY A 306 11.06 11.96 -11.53
CA GLY A 306 9.98 10.98 -11.64
C GLY A 306 10.34 9.76 -12.48
N ALA A 307 11.61 9.54 -12.79
CA ALA A 307 12.07 8.41 -13.59
C ALA A 307 13.42 7.88 -13.12
N GLU A 308 13.54 6.56 -13.07
CA GLU A 308 14.81 5.90 -12.80
C GLU A 308 15.71 5.99 -14.04
N ASN A 309 16.99 6.23 -13.80
CA ASN A 309 18.03 6.22 -14.82
C ASN A 309 18.03 7.39 -15.81
N VAL A 310 17.15 8.37 -15.75
CA VAL A 310 17.28 9.58 -16.59
C VAL A 310 18.60 10.31 -16.30
N LEU A 311 19.33 10.65 -17.36
CA LEU A 311 20.50 11.52 -17.34
C LEU A 311 20.02 12.88 -17.82
N LEU A 312 20.22 13.94 -17.02
CA LEU A 312 19.81 15.28 -17.42
C LEU A 312 20.81 15.87 -18.41
N SER A 313 20.33 16.34 -19.57
CA SER A 313 21.18 17.09 -20.50
C SER A 313 21.63 18.42 -19.89
N ALA A 314 22.71 19.01 -20.43
CA ALA A 314 23.16 20.35 -20.03
C ALA A 314 22.04 21.39 -20.13
N ASP A 315 21.24 21.33 -21.19
CA ASP A 315 20.08 22.21 -21.38
C ASP A 315 19.00 21.99 -20.30
N ALA A 316 18.69 20.74 -19.97
CA ALA A 316 17.72 20.41 -18.92
C ALA A 316 18.19 20.92 -17.54
N LYS A 317 19.48 20.76 -17.22
CA LYS A 317 20.09 21.27 -15.98
C LYS A 317 20.01 22.79 -15.91
N SER A 318 20.28 23.49 -17.02
CA SER A 318 20.33 24.95 -17.08
C SER A 318 18.97 25.66 -17.15
N SER A 319 17.95 25.01 -17.72
CA SER A 319 16.63 25.61 -17.95
C SER A 319 15.60 25.27 -16.86
N ASP A 320 15.83 24.23 -16.06
CA ASP A 320 14.92 23.82 -15.01
C ASP A 320 14.99 24.78 -13.80
N SER A 321 13.91 25.54 -13.65
CA SER A 321 13.75 26.55 -12.61
C SER A 321 13.87 26.00 -11.18
N ARG A 322 13.68 24.70 -10.95
CA ARG A 322 13.78 24.09 -9.61
C ARG A 322 15.17 24.21 -9.00
N TRP A 323 16.22 24.31 -9.82
CA TRP A 323 17.62 24.33 -9.37
C TRP A 323 18.13 25.74 -9.05
N TYR A 324 17.70 26.76 -9.81
CA TYR A 324 18.29 28.12 -9.75
C TYR A 324 17.32 29.24 -9.36
N SER A 325 16.02 29.12 -9.66
CA SER A 325 15.09 30.29 -9.67
C SER A 325 14.85 30.98 -8.32
N LYS A 326 15.32 30.38 -7.21
CA LYS A 326 15.13 30.89 -5.84
C LYS A 326 16.37 30.72 -4.97
N CYS A 327 17.56 30.81 -5.57
CA CYS A 327 18.82 30.69 -4.83
C CYS A 327 19.62 31.98 -4.85
N SER A 328 19.85 32.54 -3.66
CA SER A 328 20.69 33.72 -3.49
C SER A 328 21.94 33.38 -2.70
N ARG A 329 23.03 34.05 -3.05
CA ARG A 329 24.23 34.17 -2.22
C ARG A 329 23.91 34.95 -0.94
N LYS A 330 24.85 34.88 0.01
CA LYS A 330 24.80 35.68 1.26
C LYS A 330 24.67 37.18 1.01
N ASN A 331 25.24 37.69 -0.08
CA ASN A 331 25.17 39.10 -0.45
C ASN A 331 23.87 39.48 -1.20
N GLY A 332 22.89 38.59 -1.29
CA GLY A 332 21.60 38.80 -1.94
C GLY A 332 21.60 38.56 -3.46
N VAL A 333 22.76 38.38 -4.10
CA VAL A 333 22.86 38.14 -5.55
C VAL A 333 22.47 36.70 -5.88
N ALA A 334 21.55 36.53 -6.83
CA ALA A 334 21.09 35.20 -7.25
C ALA A 334 22.20 34.38 -7.91
N TYR A 335 22.15 33.05 -7.74
CA TYR A 335 22.96 32.13 -8.53
C TYR A 335 22.42 31.97 -9.94
N THR A 336 23.34 31.86 -10.90
CA THR A 336 23.06 31.63 -12.32
C THR A 336 23.75 30.36 -12.81
N THR A 337 23.33 29.88 -13.97
CA THR A 337 23.92 28.71 -14.63
C THR A 337 25.35 28.95 -15.13
N ALA A 338 25.79 30.20 -15.19
CA ALA A 338 27.15 30.57 -15.56
C ALA A 338 28.12 30.60 -14.37
N ASP A 339 27.62 30.42 -13.14
CA ASP A 339 28.42 30.60 -11.94
C ASP A 339 29.38 29.43 -11.72
N ASN A 340 30.65 29.79 -11.51
CA ASN A 340 31.70 28.85 -11.17
C ASN A 340 31.70 28.55 -9.67
N ILE A 341 32.19 27.37 -9.29
CA ILE A 341 32.42 26.96 -7.92
C ILE A 341 33.75 27.56 -7.43
N THR A 342 33.70 28.30 -6.34
CA THR A 342 34.89 28.87 -5.69
C THR A 342 35.45 27.88 -4.67
N MET A 343 36.63 27.31 -4.97
CA MET A 343 37.37 26.43 -4.07
C MET A 343 38.83 26.85 -4.05
N ARG A 344 39.22 27.58 -3.01
CA ARG A 344 40.51 28.26 -2.97
C ARG A 344 41.44 27.65 -1.92
N ALA A 345 42.72 27.59 -2.29
CA ALA A 345 43.80 27.26 -1.37
C ALA A 345 45.01 28.16 -1.67
N LEU A 346 45.99 28.18 -0.77
CA LEU A 346 47.22 28.92 -1.02
C LEU A 346 47.95 28.34 -2.24
N ALA A 347 48.38 29.22 -3.14
CA ALA A 347 49.27 28.93 -4.25
C ALA A 347 50.67 28.55 -3.74
N PHE A 348 51.57 28.21 -4.67
CA PHE A 348 52.93 27.81 -4.34
C PHE A 348 53.72 28.88 -3.57
N ASP A 349 53.36 30.16 -3.71
CA ASP A 349 53.97 31.27 -2.97
C ASP A 349 53.61 31.33 -1.48
N GLY A 350 52.65 30.50 -1.04
CA GLY A 350 52.16 30.46 0.34
C GLY A 350 51.40 31.72 0.79
N LYS A 351 51.05 32.63 -0.13
CA LYS A 351 50.43 33.93 0.17
C LYS A 351 49.17 34.19 -0.64
N THR A 352 49.16 33.80 -1.91
CA THR A 352 48.06 34.09 -2.83
C THR A 352 47.05 32.95 -2.79
N TYR A 353 45.77 33.26 -2.60
CA TYR A 353 44.70 32.26 -2.72
C TYR A 353 44.27 32.12 -4.18
N VAL A 354 44.26 30.89 -4.69
CA VAL A 354 43.88 30.56 -6.07
C VAL A 354 42.83 29.47 -6.09
N ASN A 355 41.96 29.46 -7.10
CA ASN A 355 41.06 28.34 -7.32
C ASN A 355 41.87 27.09 -7.66
N VAL A 356 41.61 26.00 -6.95
CA VAL A 356 42.41 24.77 -7.04
C VAL A 356 42.30 24.10 -8.41
N TRP A 357 41.22 24.32 -9.15
CA TRP A 357 41.03 23.81 -10.51
C TRP A 357 41.66 24.71 -11.59
N GLN A 358 42.14 25.91 -11.25
CA GLN A 358 42.59 26.90 -12.22
C GLN A 358 44.11 27.06 -12.30
N ASP A 359 44.83 26.96 -11.19
CA ASP A 359 46.28 27.22 -11.14
C ASP A 359 47.11 25.92 -11.22
N PRO A 360 47.83 25.65 -12.33
CA PRO A 360 48.65 24.45 -12.47
C PRO A 360 49.78 24.29 -11.45
N LYS A 361 50.16 25.37 -10.76
CA LYS A 361 51.19 25.36 -9.72
C LYS A 361 50.64 25.02 -8.33
N ASN A 362 49.32 24.96 -8.17
CA ASN A 362 48.71 24.56 -6.91
C ASN A 362 48.86 23.05 -6.70
N ILE A 363 49.22 22.63 -5.48
CA ILE A 363 49.41 21.21 -5.14
C ILE A 363 48.13 20.37 -5.31
N LEU A 364 46.96 20.98 -5.21
CA LEU A 364 45.68 20.30 -5.38
C LEU A 364 45.21 20.26 -6.84
N TYR A 365 45.83 21.04 -7.73
CA TYR A 365 45.45 21.12 -9.14
C TYR A 365 45.31 19.77 -9.85
N PRO A 366 46.24 18.81 -9.67
CA PRO A 366 46.10 17.50 -10.33
C PRO A 366 44.79 16.76 -10.01
N PHE A 367 44.16 17.04 -8.88
CA PHE A 367 42.95 16.35 -8.41
C PHE A 367 41.66 17.02 -8.88
N PHE A 368 41.73 18.29 -9.31
CA PHE A 368 40.59 19.11 -9.71
C PHE A 368 40.61 19.56 -11.17
N LYS A 369 41.77 19.54 -11.86
CA LYS A 369 41.94 20.09 -13.22
C LYS A 369 41.01 19.52 -14.29
N ASP A 370 40.57 18.27 -14.10
CA ASP A 370 39.72 17.55 -15.05
C ASP A 370 38.26 17.48 -14.57
N LEU A 371 37.95 18.06 -13.41
CA LEU A 371 36.59 18.17 -12.91
C LEU A 371 35.91 19.40 -13.54
N PRO A 372 34.60 19.35 -13.80
CA PRO A 372 33.87 20.55 -14.17
C PRO A 372 33.92 21.58 -13.04
N TYR A 373 33.76 22.86 -13.36
CA TYR A 373 33.90 23.95 -12.39
C TYR A 373 32.64 24.82 -12.27
N LYS A 374 31.53 24.47 -12.94
CA LYS A 374 30.24 25.17 -12.79
C LYS A 374 29.30 24.40 -11.90
N TYR A 375 28.47 25.11 -11.13
CA TYR A 375 27.46 24.49 -10.28
C TYR A 375 26.47 23.60 -11.08
N THR A 376 26.15 23.96 -12.32
CA THR A 376 25.26 23.21 -13.23
C THR A 376 25.72 21.79 -13.51
N ASP A 377 27.03 21.57 -13.52
CA ASP A 377 27.57 20.28 -13.90
C ASP A 377 27.39 19.24 -12.78
N TYR A 378 27.30 19.72 -11.53
CA TYR A 378 27.19 18.88 -10.34
C TYR A 378 25.76 18.54 -9.93
N ILE A 379 24.72 18.93 -10.68
CA ILE A 379 23.33 18.58 -10.33
C ILE A 379 23.14 17.06 -10.31
N ASP A 380 23.60 16.37 -11.34
CA ASP A 380 23.53 14.91 -11.49
C ASP A 380 24.93 14.29 -11.43
N ALA A 381 25.19 13.52 -10.37
CA ALA A 381 26.46 12.81 -10.16
C ALA A 381 26.76 11.75 -11.25
N LYS A 382 25.75 11.33 -12.02
CA LYS A 382 25.90 10.38 -13.12
C LYS A 382 26.37 11.05 -14.42
N ASP A 383 26.42 12.38 -14.47
CA ASP A 383 26.76 13.19 -15.65
C ASP A 383 28.03 14.04 -15.44
N LEU A 384 29.12 13.39 -15.02
CA LEU A 384 30.42 14.01 -14.76
C LEU A 384 31.53 13.38 -15.62
N GLY A 385 31.18 12.78 -16.76
CA GLY A 385 32.10 12.07 -17.65
C GLY A 385 32.82 10.91 -16.93
N ASN A 386 34.15 10.87 -17.00
CA ASN A 386 34.97 9.83 -16.37
C ASN A 386 34.97 9.86 -14.83
N TYR A 387 34.39 10.91 -14.24
CA TYR A 387 34.23 11.06 -12.79
C TYR A 387 32.81 10.75 -12.32
N SER A 388 31.92 10.32 -13.23
CA SER A 388 30.55 9.96 -12.88
C SER A 388 30.53 8.79 -11.89
N TYR A 389 29.60 8.84 -10.95
CA TYR A 389 29.47 7.83 -9.91
C TYR A 389 28.01 7.61 -9.51
N THR A 390 27.77 6.51 -8.80
CA THR A 390 26.47 6.15 -8.25
C THR A 390 26.61 5.56 -6.86
N TYR A 391 25.51 5.08 -6.28
CA TYR A 391 25.45 4.61 -4.91
C TYR A 391 24.92 3.18 -4.81
N ALA A 392 25.44 2.40 -3.87
CA ALA A 392 24.69 1.28 -3.30
C ALA A 392 23.94 1.79 -2.08
N ILE A 393 22.62 1.59 -2.02
CA ILE A 393 21.75 2.08 -0.94
C ILE A 393 20.86 0.96 -0.38
N SER A 394 20.58 1.00 0.91
CA SER A 394 19.81 -0.02 1.64
C SER A 394 18.78 0.60 2.59
N GLY A 395 17.93 -0.24 3.18
CA GLY A 395 17.07 0.13 4.30
C GLY A 395 16.19 1.36 4.04
N GLY A 396 16.20 2.32 4.97
CA GLY A 396 15.41 3.55 4.86
C GLY A 396 15.74 4.41 3.64
N LEU A 397 17.02 4.48 3.24
CA LEU A 397 17.46 5.25 2.06
C LEU A 397 16.99 4.60 0.75
N ALA A 398 17.05 3.26 0.67
CA ALA A 398 16.49 2.51 -0.46
C ALA A 398 14.98 2.73 -0.58
N ASN A 399 14.24 2.67 0.54
CA ASN A 399 12.81 2.97 0.56
C ASN A 399 12.51 4.38 0.03
N MET A 400 13.26 5.40 0.49
CA MET A 400 13.11 6.78 0.00
C MET A 400 13.40 6.90 -1.50
N TYR A 401 14.44 6.22 -1.98
CA TYR A 401 14.78 6.22 -3.40
C TYR A 401 13.69 5.59 -4.25
N GLN A 402 13.23 4.39 -3.88
CA GLN A 402 12.23 3.64 -4.66
C GLN A 402 10.87 4.32 -4.63
N ASN A 403 10.40 4.72 -3.44
CA ASN A 403 9.01 5.13 -3.21
C ASN A 403 8.79 6.65 -3.12
N CYS A 404 9.84 7.48 -3.06
CA CYS A 404 9.73 8.95 -3.04
C CYS A 404 8.72 9.49 -2.01
N TRP A 405 7.77 10.35 -2.40
CA TRP A 405 6.71 10.88 -1.51
C TRP A 405 5.72 9.82 -0.98
N SER A 406 5.81 8.57 -1.45
CA SER A 406 5.01 7.46 -0.96
C SER A 406 5.75 6.58 0.04
N SER A 407 6.99 6.93 0.43
CA SER A 407 7.85 6.10 1.31
C SER A 407 7.31 5.91 2.73
N ASN A 408 6.29 6.68 3.11
CA ASN A 408 5.59 6.58 4.38
C ASN A 408 4.15 6.04 4.24
N LYS A 409 3.76 5.61 3.03
CA LYS A 409 2.45 5.04 2.71
C LYS A 409 2.52 3.52 2.71
N ILE A 410 1.38 2.87 2.91
CA ILE A 410 1.29 1.39 2.88
C ILE A 410 1.77 0.79 1.54
N THR A 411 1.65 1.53 0.44
CA THR A 411 2.13 1.13 -0.90
C THR A 411 3.65 1.00 -1.01
N SER A 412 4.42 1.54 -0.05
CA SER A 412 5.87 1.35 0.02
C SER A 412 6.30 0.03 0.68
N VAL A 413 5.35 -0.73 1.25
CA VAL A 413 5.62 -2.05 1.86
C VAL A 413 5.59 -3.16 0.80
N THR A 414 4.88 -2.95 -0.31
CA THR A 414 4.71 -3.92 -1.40
C THR A 414 5.81 -3.88 -2.48
N THR A 415 6.64 -2.84 -2.51
CA THR A 415 7.71 -2.66 -3.53
C THR A 415 8.95 -3.56 -3.33
N LEU A 416 8.96 -4.45 -2.33
CA LEU A 416 10.09 -5.36 -2.05
C LEU A 416 9.94 -6.78 -2.62
N LEU A 417 8.92 -7.04 -3.45
CA LEU A 417 8.77 -8.33 -4.15
C LEU A 417 8.68 -8.21 -5.68
N ALA A 418 9.02 -7.04 -6.25
CA ALA A 418 9.09 -6.87 -7.69
C ALA A 418 10.52 -6.52 -8.14
N ASP A 419 11.07 -7.43 -8.93
CA ASP A 419 12.23 -7.33 -9.81
C ASP A 419 13.63 -7.19 -9.18
N GLU A 420 14.19 -8.34 -8.78
CA GLU A 420 15.52 -8.71 -9.31
C GLU A 420 15.43 -8.77 -10.85
N SER A 421 15.36 -7.61 -11.50
CA SER A 421 15.59 -7.54 -12.94
C SER A 421 17.07 -7.86 -13.16
N ASP A 422 17.29 -8.92 -13.92
CA ASP A 422 18.56 -9.44 -14.41
C ASP A 422 19.67 -8.36 -14.40
N ASN A 423 20.56 -8.46 -13.41
CA ASN A 423 21.73 -7.60 -13.24
C ASN A 423 22.82 -8.03 -14.24
N LYS A 424 22.46 -8.11 -15.53
CA LYS A 424 23.35 -8.39 -16.65
C LYS A 424 23.46 -7.14 -17.51
N GLY A 425 24.69 -6.64 -17.56
CA GLY A 425 25.05 -5.33 -18.08
C GLY A 425 24.47 -5.01 -19.44
N ILE A 426 23.75 -3.89 -19.50
CA ILE A 426 23.77 -3.03 -20.66
C ILE A 426 24.95 -2.05 -20.42
N PRO A 427 26.03 -2.10 -21.22
CA PRO A 427 27.15 -1.20 -21.05
C PRO A 427 26.69 0.25 -21.28
N ASN A 428 27.12 1.17 -20.39
CA ASN A 428 26.99 2.64 -20.47
C ASN A 428 25.91 3.36 -19.63
N ARG A 429 25.30 2.79 -18.58
CA ARG A 429 24.46 3.59 -17.67
C ARG A 429 24.70 3.29 -16.19
N LEU A 430 25.23 4.26 -15.43
CA LEU A 430 25.39 4.20 -13.98
C LEU A 430 24.02 4.23 -13.30
N ARG A 431 23.67 3.16 -12.57
CA ARG A 431 22.41 3.03 -11.82
C ARG A 431 22.71 2.73 -10.35
N PRO A 432 21.94 3.28 -9.40
CA PRO A 432 22.08 2.90 -8.01
C PRO A 432 21.83 1.41 -7.81
N ILE A 433 22.59 0.79 -6.90
CA ILE A 433 22.40 -0.60 -6.47
C ILE A 433 21.48 -0.57 -5.26
N ILE A 434 20.36 -1.29 -5.33
CA ILE A 434 19.44 -1.42 -4.20
C ILE A 434 19.78 -2.71 -3.46
N GLU A 435 20.20 -2.56 -2.21
CA GLU A 435 20.56 -3.66 -1.32
C GLU A 435 19.46 -3.84 -0.26
N PRO A 436 19.22 -5.06 0.23
CA PRO A 436 18.24 -5.30 1.28
C PRO A 436 18.62 -4.54 2.57
N GLY A 437 17.61 -4.03 3.27
CA GLY A 437 17.78 -3.44 4.60
C GLY A 437 17.97 -4.49 5.69
N THR A 438 18.36 -4.04 6.88
CA THR A 438 18.38 -4.89 8.08
C THR A 438 16.98 -5.05 8.67
N ALA A 439 16.80 -6.04 9.55
CA ALA A 439 15.54 -6.20 10.29
C ALA A 439 15.15 -4.95 11.10
N ASN A 440 16.13 -4.21 11.63
CA ASN A 440 15.90 -2.96 12.36
C ASN A 440 15.34 -1.87 11.43
N ASP A 441 15.84 -1.80 10.19
CA ASP A 441 15.35 -0.87 9.16
C ASP A 441 13.89 -1.17 8.81
N ASP A 442 13.55 -2.46 8.69
CA ASP A 442 12.19 -2.89 8.40
C ASP A 442 11.21 -2.57 9.55
N VAL A 443 11.63 -2.75 10.79
CA VAL A 443 10.82 -2.40 11.97
C VAL A 443 10.52 -0.90 11.99
N VAL A 444 11.53 -0.05 11.83
CA VAL A 444 11.35 1.42 11.85
C VAL A 444 10.56 1.93 10.64
N LYS A 445 10.74 1.30 9.47
CA LYS A 445 9.92 1.58 8.28
C LYS A 445 8.44 1.31 8.55
N ARG A 446 8.10 0.12 9.05
CA ARG A 446 6.71 -0.27 9.36
C ARG A 446 6.09 0.61 10.46
N TRP A 447 6.87 0.94 11.48
CA TRP A 447 6.47 1.88 12.54
C TRP A 447 6.12 3.25 11.98
N SER A 448 6.98 3.81 11.12
CA SER A 448 6.75 5.14 10.51
C SER A 448 5.49 5.16 9.65
N ILE A 449 5.26 4.10 8.85
CA ILE A 449 4.04 3.95 8.04
C ILE A 449 2.80 3.86 8.94
N ALA A 450 2.85 3.07 10.01
CA ALA A 450 1.74 2.92 10.94
C ALA A 450 1.35 4.26 11.59
N LEU A 451 2.33 5.07 12.01
CA LEU A 451 2.07 6.40 12.57
C LEU A 451 1.48 7.37 11.54
N PHE A 452 2.02 7.39 10.33
CA PHE A 452 1.53 8.25 9.26
C PHE A 452 0.09 7.91 8.86
N GLU A 453 -0.21 6.63 8.66
CA GLU A 453 -1.56 6.19 8.29
C GLU A 453 -2.54 6.36 9.45
N ALA A 454 -2.12 6.15 10.70
CA ALA A 454 -2.94 6.45 11.87
C ALA A 454 -3.31 7.94 11.95
N ALA A 455 -2.37 8.85 11.68
CA ALA A 455 -2.67 10.28 11.61
C ALA A 455 -3.64 10.61 10.46
N ARG A 456 -3.47 9.98 9.30
CA ARG A 456 -4.40 10.13 8.17
C ARG A 456 -5.81 9.64 8.49
N ILE A 457 -5.93 8.49 9.15
CA ILE A 457 -7.20 7.93 9.62
C ILE A 457 -7.90 8.88 10.60
N VAL A 458 -7.13 9.66 11.37
CA VAL A 458 -7.62 10.65 12.34
C VAL A 458 -7.92 12.01 11.69
N GLY A 459 -7.59 12.19 10.40
CA GLY A 459 -8.09 13.30 9.57
C GLY A 459 -7.06 14.38 9.32
N TYR A 460 -5.80 14.12 9.67
CA TYR A 460 -4.70 15.01 9.30
C TYR A 460 -4.47 14.96 7.79
N SER A 461 -4.25 16.14 7.18
CA SER A 461 -3.74 16.26 5.81
C SER A 461 -2.37 15.57 5.70
N GLU A 462 -1.89 15.20 4.50
CA GLU A 462 -0.58 14.53 4.40
C GLU A 462 0.58 15.31 5.04
N PRO A 463 0.69 16.65 4.87
CA PRO A 463 1.71 17.42 5.58
C PRO A 463 1.55 17.33 7.10
N ALA A 464 0.33 17.46 7.61
CA ALA A 464 0.07 17.41 9.04
C ALA A 464 0.25 16.00 9.62
N ALA A 465 -0.03 14.95 8.85
CA ALA A 465 0.20 13.56 9.23
C ALA A 465 1.71 13.25 9.33
N ARG A 466 2.54 13.85 8.46
CA ARG A 466 4.01 13.79 8.57
C ARG A 466 4.50 14.51 9.82
N ASP A 467 3.94 15.69 10.12
CA ASP A 467 4.26 16.40 11.36
C ASP A 467 3.88 15.56 12.59
N GLN A 468 2.72 14.92 12.61
CA GLN A 468 2.30 14.04 13.70
C GLN A 468 3.21 12.81 13.86
N MET A 469 3.63 12.18 12.75
CA MET A 469 4.60 11.09 12.74
C MET A 469 5.96 11.52 13.33
N GLU A 470 6.47 12.69 12.94
CA GLU A 470 7.73 13.24 13.48
C GLU A 470 7.59 13.60 14.96
N MET A 471 6.47 14.16 15.38
CA MET A 471 6.20 14.47 16.79
C MET A 471 6.22 13.22 17.67
N VAL A 472 5.60 12.12 17.22
CA VAL A 472 5.69 10.83 17.92
C VAL A 472 7.12 10.31 17.96
N THR A 473 7.86 10.46 16.86
CA THR A 473 9.27 10.01 16.79
C THR A 473 10.15 10.75 17.79
N CYS A 474 10.05 12.08 17.86
CA CYS A 474 10.78 12.88 18.84
C CYS A 474 10.32 12.56 20.27
N GLN A 475 9.02 12.36 20.52
CA GLN A 475 8.49 12.00 21.84
C GLN A 475 8.96 10.61 22.29
N TYR A 476 9.04 9.64 21.38
CA TYR A 476 9.63 8.33 21.66
C TYR A 476 11.10 8.46 22.04
N GLN A 477 11.87 9.31 21.35
CA GLN A 477 13.25 9.58 21.71
C GLN A 477 13.38 10.21 23.09
N GLU A 478 12.52 11.18 23.42
CA GLU A 478 12.45 11.81 24.74
C GLU A 478 12.14 10.79 25.84
N ASP A 479 11.14 9.95 25.60
CA ASP A 479 10.65 9.02 26.61
C ASP A 479 11.55 7.80 26.78
N CYS A 480 12.04 7.23 25.68
CA CYS A 480 12.51 5.86 25.62
C CYS A 480 14.00 5.74 25.26
N LEU A 481 14.58 6.77 24.63
CA LEU A 481 16.00 6.77 24.19
C LEU A 481 16.88 7.76 25.00
N GLY A 482 16.36 8.26 26.12
CA GLY A 482 17.12 9.04 27.10
C GLY A 482 17.00 10.55 26.97
N GLY A 483 16.12 11.07 26.10
CA GLY A 483 15.89 12.52 25.94
C GLY A 483 16.28 13.05 24.56
N VAL A 484 15.83 14.26 24.20
CA VAL A 484 16.34 15.01 23.03
C VAL A 484 17.38 16.06 23.47
N ASP A 485 18.49 16.19 22.71
CA ASP A 485 19.60 17.09 23.05
C ASP A 485 19.56 18.38 22.19
N ASP A 486 19.93 19.52 22.78
CA ASP A 486 20.10 20.80 22.09
C ASP A 486 21.57 21.01 21.65
N PHE A 487 21.84 22.04 20.83
CA PHE A 487 23.20 22.42 20.48
C PHE A 487 24.05 22.72 21.71
N SER A 488 25.29 22.25 21.72
CA SER A 488 26.24 22.62 22.77
C SER A 488 26.58 24.11 22.72
N GLU A 489 26.82 24.74 23.88
CA GLU A 489 27.20 26.16 23.96
C GLU A 489 28.43 26.50 23.11
N LEU A 490 29.40 25.58 23.03
CA LEU A 490 30.55 25.72 22.14
C LEU A 490 30.12 25.85 20.68
N TYR A 491 29.22 24.98 20.25
CA TYR A 491 28.72 24.94 18.88
C TYR A 491 27.88 26.19 18.57
N LYS A 492 26.99 26.58 19.49
CA LYS A 492 26.23 27.84 19.38
C LYS A 492 27.14 29.05 19.26
N THR A 493 28.22 29.10 20.05
CA THR A 493 29.20 30.19 20.02
C THR A 493 29.98 30.23 18.71
N ASN A 494 30.49 29.08 18.26
CA ASN A 494 31.30 28.99 17.04
C ASN A 494 30.52 29.31 15.76
N PHE A 495 29.21 29.02 15.76
CA PHE A 495 28.34 29.17 14.60
C PHE A 495 27.18 30.14 14.84
N GLY A 496 27.27 31.05 15.82
CA GLY A 496 26.26 32.10 16.07
C GLY A 496 24.81 31.59 16.02
N ILE A 497 24.51 30.49 16.74
CA ILE A 497 23.20 29.85 16.69
C ILE A 497 22.35 30.33 17.86
N GLU A 498 21.23 31.01 17.55
CA GLU A 498 20.28 31.51 18.55
C GLU A 498 19.09 30.57 18.81
N GLY A 499 18.87 29.57 17.94
CA GLY A 499 17.75 28.62 18.05
C GLY A 499 18.14 27.26 18.62
N HIS A 500 17.14 26.40 18.78
CA HIS A 500 17.30 25.03 19.27
C HIS A 500 17.26 24.00 18.14
N THR A 501 17.60 22.75 18.46
CA THR A 501 17.43 21.59 17.57
C THR A 501 15.95 21.25 17.37
N ARG A 502 15.57 20.57 16.28
CA ARG A 502 14.15 20.43 15.89
C ARG A 502 13.38 19.52 16.82
N CYS A 503 13.94 18.36 17.15
CA CYS A 503 13.26 17.49 18.11
C CYS A 503 13.21 18.15 19.50
N PHE A 504 14.23 18.91 19.91
CA PHE A 504 14.18 19.70 21.15
C PHE A 504 13.06 20.74 21.13
N THR A 505 12.91 21.50 20.05
CA THR A 505 11.78 22.44 19.90
C THR A 505 10.42 21.74 19.89
N ILE A 506 10.29 20.62 19.16
CA ILE A 506 9.04 19.84 19.16
C ILE A 506 8.68 19.37 20.56
N ILE A 507 9.65 18.89 21.34
CA ILE A 507 9.42 18.47 22.73
C ILE A 507 9.07 19.66 23.62
N GLN A 508 9.75 20.80 23.49
CA GLN A 508 9.39 22.02 24.21
C GLN A 508 7.95 22.46 23.89
N ASP A 509 7.58 22.48 22.62
CA ASP A 509 6.23 22.82 22.16
C ASP A 509 5.17 21.82 22.67
N LEU A 510 5.51 20.53 22.77
CA LEU A 510 4.64 19.50 23.35
C LEU A 510 4.48 19.68 24.87
N GLN A 511 5.56 20.07 25.56
CA GLN A 511 5.56 20.33 27.01
C GLN A 511 4.80 21.62 27.36
N SER A 512 4.96 22.68 26.56
CA SER A 512 4.22 23.94 26.68
C SER A 512 2.77 23.85 26.21
N ARG A 513 2.43 22.78 25.47
CA ARG A 513 1.14 22.54 24.79
C ARG A 513 0.86 23.47 23.60
N ASP A 514 1.90 24.08 23.04
CA ASP A 514 1.82 24.79 21.76
C ASP A 514 1.65 23.80 20.58
N ARG A 515 2.03 22.54 20.78
CA ARG A 515 1.73 21.41 19.90
C ARG A 515 1.09 20.26 20.66
N VAL A 516 0.36 19.39 19.93
CA VAL A 516 -0.27 18.18 20.48
C VAL A 516 -0.14 17.01 19.49
N ILE A 517 0.25 15.84 20.00
CA ILE A 517 0.13 14.57 19.25
C ILE A 517 -1.33 14.14 19.28
N GLY A 518 -2.02 14.26 18.15
CA GLY A 518 -3.42 13.88 17.97
C GLY A 518 -3.63 12.47 17.44
N ILE A 519 -2.58 11.67 17.21
CA ILE A 519 -2.73 10.24 16.87
C ILE A 519 -3.22 9.48 18.12
N PRO A 520 -4.42 8.86 18.13
CA PRO A 520 -4.89 8.08 19.25
C PRO A 520 -4.01 6.86 19.48
N GLN A 521 -3.77 6.52 20.75
CA GLN A 521 -2.99 5.34 21.15
C GLN A 521 -1.60 5.25 20.49
N TRP A 522 -1.00 6.39 20.15
CA TRP A 522 0.30 6.43 19.47
C TRP A 522 1.41 5.74 20.28
N LYS A 523 1.29 5.70 21.62
CA LYS A 523 2.21 4.98 22.50
C LYS A 523 2.10 3.47 22.34
N GLU A 524 0.89 2.94 22.23
CA GLU A 524 0.60 1.53 21.96
C GLU A 524 1.03 1.13 20.55
N ILE A 525 0.75 1.97 19.55
CA ILE A 525 1.23 1.78 18.17
C ILE A 525 2.76 1.68 18.20
N THR A 526 3.43 2.62 18.86
CA THR A 526 4.89 2.63 18.96
C THR A 526 5.42 1.41 19.72
N TYR A 527 4.81 1.03 20.84
CA TYR A 527 5.20 -0.14 21.63
C TYR A 527 5.14 -1.47 20.86
N ARG A 528 4.24 -1.59 19.88
CA ARG A 528 4.12 -2.77 19.02
C ARG A 528 5.35 -2.99 18.13
N PHE A 529 6.03 -1.92 17.74
CA PHE A 529 7.21 -1.99 16.88
C PHE A 529 8.50 -1.83 17.67
N LEU A 530 8.52 -0.91 18.63
CA LEU A 530 9.72 -0.51 19.35
C LEU A 530 9.52 -0.61 20.87
N PRO A 531 10.39 -1.33 21.58
CA PRO A 531 10.23 -1.54 23.01
C PRO A 531 10.45 -0.23 23.79
N CYS A 532 9.49 0.12 24.65
CA CYS A 532 9.65 1.21 25.60
C CYS A 532 9.04 0.90 26.97
N SER A 533 9.87 0.96 28.02
CA SER A 533 9.44 0.68 29.39
C SER A 533 8.36 1.64 29.88
N LYS A 534 8.42 2.93 29.48
CA LYS A 534 7.40 3.93 29.79
C LYS A 534 6.06 3.67 29.10
N TYR A 535 6.03 2.85 28.04
CA TYR A 535 4.82 2.56 27.25
C TYR A 535 4.26 1.15 27.51
N LYS A 536 4.88 0.38 28.43
CA LYS A 536 4.47 -0.99 28.77
C LYS A 536 3.09 -1.00 29.45
N LYS A 537 2.14 -1.77 28.91
CA LYS A 537 0.85 -2.06 29.59
C LYS A 537 1.07 -2.88 30.87
N ARG A 538 0.14 -2.74 31.83
CA ARG A 538 0.09 -3.48 33.11
C ARG A 538 0.30 -5.00 32.91
N PRO A 539 0.87 -5.73 33.90
CA PRO A 539 1.18 -7.15 33.75
C PRO A 539 -0.08 -7.99 33.45
N GLN A 540 0.04 -8.86 32.45
CA GLN A 540 -0.92 -9.91 32.10
C GLN A 540 -0.99 -10.99 33.20
N SER A 541 -2.18 -11.57 33.34
CA SER A 541 -2.51 -12.50 34.42
C SER A 541 -1.96 -13.91 34.13
N ALA A 542 -1.91 -14.76 35.16
CA ALA A 542 -1.43 -16.15 35.05
C ALA A 542 -2.16 -16.98 33.98
N PHE A 543 -3.33 -16.52 33.52
CA PHE A 543 -4.13 -17.17 32.48
C PHE A 543 -3.50 -17.07 31.08
N GLU A 544 -2.79 -15.98 30.78
CA GLU A 544 -2.22 -15.73 29.45
C GLU A 544 -0.91 -16.50 29.21
N LYS A 545 -0.19 -16.90 30.27
CA LYS A 545 1.01 -17.76 30.18
C LYS A 545 0.73 -19.21 29.78
N VAL A 546 -0.52 -19.66 29.87
CA VAL A 546 -0.91 -21.05 29.57
C VAL A 546 -1.09 -21.28 28.07
N ILE A 547 -1.33 -20.23 27.29
CA ILE A 547 -1.63 -20.32 25.84
C ILE A 547 -0.35 -20.47 25.00
N GLU A 548 0.80 -19.97 25.46
CA GLU A 548 2.09 -20.09 24.75
C GLU A 548 2.65 -21.54 24.71
N GLN A 549 2.12 -22.45 25.53
CA GLN A 549 2.66 -23.81 25.64
C GLN A 549 2.08 -24.81 24.60
N TYR A 550 1.14 -24.38 23.73
CA TYR A 550 0.42 -25.27 22.80
C TYR A 550 0.62 -25.00 21.30
N ALA A 551 1.52 -24.08 20.91
CA ALA A 551 1.63 -23.63 19.52
C ALA A 551 2.95 -24.02 18.80
N GLY A 552 3.45 -25.26 18.96
CA GLY A 552 4.68 -25.69 18.29
C GLY A 552 4.68 -27.14 17.79
N THR A 553 4.63 -27.33 16.46
CA THR A 553 5.10 -28.45 15.57
C THR A 553 4.20 -28.48 14.30
N SER A 554 4.62 -28.69 13.04
CA SER A 554 5.81 -29.22 12.35
C SER A 554 5.66 -28.87 10.84
N THR A 555 6.60 -28.17 10.17
CA THR A 555 7.66 -28.62 9.21
C THR A 555 7.29 -29.45 7.95
N SER A 556 7.85 -28.97 6.82
CA SER A 556 7.82 -29.36 5.38
C SER A 556 8.50 -30.68 4.99
N ALA A 557 8.28 -31.20 3.74
CA ALA A 557 9.31 -31.58 2.73
C ALA A 557 8.88 -32.58 1.59
N PHE A 558 9.12 -32.18 0.32
CA PHE A 558 9.88 -32.87 -0.78
C PHE A 558 9.30 -33.83 -1.90
N VAL A 559 9.72 -33.51 -3.16
CA VAL A 559 10.06 -34.27 -4.41
C VAL A 559 9.13 -34.27 -5.67
N LEU A 560 9.77 -33.85 -6.79
CA LEU A 560 9.48 -33.70 -8.24
C LEU A 560 9.29 -34.99 -9.10
N GLY A 561 8.71 -34.83 -10.34
CA GLY A 561 9.43 -35.23 -11.58
C GLY A 561 8.67 -35.70 -12.86
N PHE A 562 8.80 -34.94 -13.98
CA PHE A 562 9.03 -35.31 -15.44
C PHE A 562 8.08 -36.28 -16.22
N VAL A 563 7.75 -36.20 -17.53
CA VAL A 563 7.89 -35.24 -18.67
C VAL A 563 7.29 -35.87 -19.97
N HIS A 564 6.78 -35.04 -20.91
CA HIS A 564 6.63 -35.22 -22.39
C HIS A 564 5.63 -36.26 -22.98
N ALA A 565 5.06 -36.13 -24.20
CA ALA A 565 4.86 -35.05 -25.17
C ALA A 565 4.11 -35.61 -26.42
N LEU A 566 3.54 -34.71 -27.23
CA LEU A 566 3.33 -34.75 -28.70
C LEU A 566 2.10 -35.48 -29.35
N LEU A 567 1.24 -34.63 -29.96
CA LEU A 567 0.93 -34.51 -31.41
C LEU A 567 -0.30 -35.21 -32.08
N LEU A 568 -1.12 -34.34 -32.70
CA LEU A 568 -1.68 -34.35 -34.09
C LEU A 568 -3.17 -34.67 -34.38
N ILE A 569 -3.93 -33.58 -34.63
CA ILE A 569 -4.64 -33.14 -35.87
C ILE A 569 -5.67 -34.06 -36.60
N ALA A 570 -6.88 -33.46 -36.79
CA ALA A 570 -7.82 -33.43 -37.95
C ALA A 570 -9.19 -34.17 -37.88
N ASN A 571 -10.25 -33.36 -37.68
CA ASN A 571 -11.47 -33.09 -38.50
C ASN A 571 -12.27 -34.25 -39.15
N PRO A 572 -13.53 -34.02 -39.58
CA PRO A 572 -14.74 -33.51 -38.89
C PRO A 572 -15.98 -34.40 -39.20
N ASN A 573 -17.15 -34.16 -38.58
CA ASN A 573 -18.49 -34.14 -39.24
C ASN A 573 -19.69 -34.20 -38.25
N VAL A 574 -20.46 -33.10 -38.26
CA VAL A 574 -21.92 -32.97 -38.47
C VAL A 574 -22.96 -33.61 -37.50
N ASN A 575 -23.68 -32.69 -36.84
CA ASN A 575 -25.08 -32.65 -36.38
C ASN A 575 -25.63 -33.62 -35.30
N SER A 576 -25.81 -33.07 -34.10
CA SER A 576 -27.15 -32.92 -33.51
C SER A 576 -27.20 -31.60 -32.73
N GLN A 577 -28.16 -30.72 -33.02
CA GLN A 577 -28.27 -29.40 -32.42
C GLN A 577 -28.82 -29.53 -30.98
N GLN A 578 -27.95 -29.40 -29.98
CA GLN A 578 -28.35 -29.21 -28.58
C GLN A 578 -28.82 -27.76 -28.36
N VAL A 579 -29.89 -27.58 -27.59
CA VAL A 579 -30.36 -26.26 -27.18
C VAL A 579 -29.33 -25.68 -26.19
N GLY A 580 -28.55 -24.69 -26.64
CA GLY A 580 -27.69 -23.87 -25.76
C GLY A 580 -26.22 -23.71 -26.15
N THR A 581 -25.71 -24.40 -27.18
CA THR A 581 -24.27 -24.43 -27.54
C THR A 581 -23.90 -23.67 -28.82
N ALA A 582 -24.79 -22.84 -29.36
CA ALA A 582 -24.56 -22.11 -30.61
C ALA A 582 -23.56 -20.94 -30.52
N CYS A 583 -23.07 -20.64 -29.31
CA CYS A 583 -22.21 -19.50 -29.03
C CYS A 583 -20.76 -19.97 -28.90
N SER A 584 -19.83 -19.21 -29.48
CA SER A 584 -18.40 -19.53 -29.44
C SER A 584 -17.79 -19.35 -28.04
N GLU A 585 -18.43 -18.55 -27.18
CA GLU A 585 -17.95 -18.22 -25.83
C GLU A 585 -18.81 -18.89 -24.75
N PRO A 586 -18.21 -19.28 -23.62
CA PRO A 586 -18.93 -19.78 -22.45
C PRO A 586 -19.89 -18.73 -21.88
N ARG A 587 -20.89 -19.19 -21.12
CA ARG A 587 -21.91 -18.30 -20.52
C ARG A 587 -21.28 -17.45 -19.41
N VAL A 588 -21.43 -16.13 -19.51
CA VAL A 588 -20.98 -15.17 -18.48
C VAL A 588 -22.16 -14.31 -18.05
N ARG A 589 -22.59 -14.43 -16.79
CA ARG A 589 -23.63 -13.57 -16.20
C ARG A 589 -23.01 -12.27 -15.69
N LYS A 590 -23.50 -11.13 -16.15
CA LYS A 590 -23.05 -9.80 -15.69
C LYS A 590 -24.13 -9.11 -14.85
N SER A 591 -23.73 -8.06 -14.14
CA SER A 591 -24.69 -7.15 -13.50
C SER A 591 -25.57 -6.49 -14.56
N TRP A 592 -26.84 -6.25 -14.26
CA TRP A 592 -27.71 -5.44 -15.09
C TRP A 592 -27.11 -4.06 -15.39
N ASP A 593 -26.36 -3.50 -14.44
CA ASP A 593 -25.73 -2.18 -14.56
C ASP A 593 -24.52 -2.19 -15.51
N ALA A 594 -23.91 -3.37 -15.73
CA ALA A 594 -22.82 -3.57 -16.68
C ALA A 594 -23.30 -3.87 -18.10
N PHE A 595 -24.61 -4.14 -18.30
CA PHE A 595 -25.16 -4.36 -19.64
C PHE A 595 -25.18 -3.06 -20.44
N THR A 596 -24.71 -3.15 -21.68
CA THR A 596 -24.91 -2.11 -22.70
C THR A 596 -26.39 -1.94 -23.03
N ALA A 597 -26.75 -0.79 -23.61
CA ALA A 597 -28.14 -0.55 -24.04
C ALA A 597 -28.66 -1.62 -25.02
N THR A 598 -27.79 -2.15 -25.89
CA THR A 598 -28.15 -3.24 -26.82
C THR A 598 -28.37 -4.56 -26.10
N GLU A 599 -27.50 -4.93 -25.15
CA GLU A 599 -27.68 -6.14 -24.33
C GLU A 599 -28.98 -6.05 -23.50
N LYS A 600 -29.26 -4.88 -22.89
CA LYS A 600 -30.52 -4.63 -22.16
C LYS A 600 -31.74 -4.81 -23.05
N ALA A 601 -31.74 -4.19 -24.23
CA ALA A 601 -32.84 -4.27 -25.18
C ALA A 601 -33.09 -5.72 -25.63
N LEU A 602 -32.03 -6.46 -25.97
CA LEU A 602 -32.11 -7.85 -26.41
C LEU A 602 -32.66 -8.77 -25.30
N TYR A 603 -32.20 -8.59 -24.06
CA TYR A 603 -32.71 -9.37 -22.92
C TYR A 603 -34.19 -9.06 -22.64
N ILE A 604 -34.58 -7.78 -22.63
CA ILE A 604 -35.98 -7.36 -22.44
C ILE A 604 -36.88 -7.93 -23.55
N GLU A 605 -36.41 -7.92 -24.80
CA GLU A 605 -37.10 -8.51 -25.94
C GLU A 605 -37.32 -10.02 -25.76
N ALA A 606 -36.27 -10.76 -25.39
CA ALA A 606 -36.33 -12.20 -25.14
C ALA A 606 -37.33 -12.56 -24.02
N VAL A 607 -37.31 -11.82 -22.91
CA VAL A 607 -38.28 -12.04 -21.82
C VAL A 607 -39.70 -11.69 -22.28
N GLY A 608 -39.86 -10.63 -23.07
CA GLY A 608 -41.14 -10.27 -23.66
C GLY A 608 -41.71 -11.36 -24.58
N ALA A 609 -40.84 -11.98 -25.39
CA ALA A 609 -41.20 -13.14 -26.21
C ALA A 609 -41.68 -14.33 -25.35
N ALA A 610 -40.98 -14.61 -24.24
CA ALA A 610 -41.34 -15.66 -23.29
C ALA A 610 -42.70 -15.43 -22.60
N MET A 611 -43.10 -14.17 -22.42
CA MET A 611 -44.41 -13.81 -21.84
C MET A 611 -45.57 -13.96 -22.83
N LYS A 612 -45.34 -13.65 -24.11
CA LYS A 612 -46.40 -13.59 -25.13
C LYS A 612 -46.72 -14.93 -25.76
N GLY A 613 -45.70 -15.63 -26.28
CA GLY A 613 -45.83 -16.77 -27.20
C GLY A 613 -46.50 -17.99 -26.58
N GLU A 614 -45.74 -19.05 -26.34
CA GLU A 614 -46.24 -20.24 -25.62
C GLU A 614 -46.45 -19.99 -24.10
N ARG A 615 -46.25 -18.74 -23.67
CA ARG A 615 -46.37 -18.28 -22.28
C ARG A 615 -45.46 -19.07 -21.34
N TYR A 616 -44.26 -19.41 -21.83
CA TYR A 616 -43.24 -20.11 -21.05
C TYR A 616 -42.97 -19.44 -19.71
N HIS A 617 -42.88 -18.11 -19.68
CA HIS A 617 -42.69 -17.35 -18.44
C HIS A 617 -43.73 -17.72 -17.36
N GLN A 618 -45.01 -17.84 -17.75
CA GLN A 618 -46.10 -18.21 -16.84
C GLN A 618 -45.93 -19.62 -16.26
N LYS A 619 -45.30 -20.54 -16.99
CA LYS A 619 -45.02 -21.90 -16.51
C LYS A 619 -43.91 -21.93 -15.47
N PHE A 620 -42.88 -21.09 -15.61
CA PHE A 620 -41.89 -20.90 -14.54
C PHE A 620 -42.51 -20.29 -13.28
N VAL A 621 -43.48 -19.38 -13.43
CA VAL A 621 -44.29 -18.91 -12.29
C VAL A 621 -45.03 -20.06 -11.61
N GLN A 622 -45.59 -20.99 -12.38
CA GLN A 622 -46.29 -22.15 -11.82
C GLN A 622 -45.35 -23.05 -11.01
N ILE A 623 -44.12 -23.26 -11.49
CA ILE A 623 -43.11 -24.06 -10.77
C ILE A 623 -42.88 -23.44 -9.39
N HIS A 624 -42.54 -22.15 -9.33
CA HIS A 624 -42.24 -21.50 -8.06
C HIS A 624 -43.47 -21.40 -7.13
N ALA A 625 -44.66 -21.15 -7.69
CA ALA A 625 -45.91 -21.06 -6.94
C ALA A 625 -46.46 -22.42 -6.43
N THR A 626 -45.94 -23.54 -6.92
CA THR A 626 -46.43 -24.87 -6.55
C THR A 626 -45.91 -25.26 -5.16
N TYR A 627 -46.84 -25.55 -4.24
CA TYR A 627 -46.53 -25.85 -2.84
C TYR A 627 -45.45 -26.95 -2.66
N ALA A 628 -45.55 -28.05 -3.41
CA ALA A 628 -44.60 -29.16 -3.31
C ALA A 628 -43.17 -28.75 -3.65
N ASN A 629 -42.99 -27.85 -4.63
CA ASN A 629 -41.68 -27.32 -4.99
C ASN A 629 -41.18 -26.33 -3.91
N GLY A 630 -42.08 -25.53 -3.34
CA GLY A 630 -41.78 -24.56 -2.29
C GLY A 630 -41.15 -25.15 -1.03
N LEU A 631 -41.38 -26.44 -0.74
CA LEU A 631 -40.77 -27.15 0.39
C LEU A 631 -39.25 -27.33 0.23
N GLU A 632 -38.78 -27.50 -1.00
CA GLU A 632 -37.36 -27.58 -1.33
C GLU A 632 -36.79 -26.20 -1.68
N ALA A 633 -37.59 -25.37 -2.35
CA ALA A 633 -37.17 -24.05 -2.80
C ALA A 633 -36.90 -23.10 -1.65
N HIS A 634 -37.60 -23.19 -0.52
CA HIS A 634 -37.50 -22.25 0.61
C HIS A 634 -37.42 -22.95 1.96
N LYS A 635 -36.81 -22.27 2.94
CA LYS A 635 -36.59 -22.78 4.32
C LYS A 635 -35.90 -24.13 4.35
N SER A 636 -35.07 -24.35 3.33
CA SER A 636 -34.35 -25.58 3.11
C SER A 636 -32.90 -25.22 2.77
N CYS A 637 -32.00 -26.10 3.14
CA CYS A 637 -30.59 -25.99 2.81
C CYS A 637 -30.28 -26.22 1.32
N MET A 638 -31.30 -26.62 0.55
CA MET A 638 -31.26 -26.74 -0.90
C MET A 638 -31.73 -25.47 -1.62
N PHE A 639 -32.15 -24.44 -0.88
CA PHE A 639 -32.69 -23.17 -1.40
C PHE A 639 -31.91 -22.63 -2.60
N VAL A 640 -30.58 -22.41 -2.47
CA VAL A 640 -29.81 -21.82 -3.59
C VAL A 640 -29.69 -22.79 -4.78
N TYR A 641 -29.46 -24.08 -4.54
CA TYR A 641 -29.30 -25.08 -5.61
C TYR A 641 -30.59 -25.29 -6.39
N TRP A 642 -31.74 -25.29 -5.71
CA TRP A 642 -33.04 -25.38 -6.34
C TRP A 642 -33.29 -24.18 -7.27
N HIS A 643 -32.97 -22.96 -6.80
CA HIS A 643 -33.08 -21.76 -7.61
C HIS A 643 -32.06 -21.70 -8.75
N ARG A 644 -30.86 -22.27 -8.59
CA ARG A 644 -29.87 -22.42 -9.66
C ARG A 644 -30.43 -23.20 -10.85
N MET A 645 -31.07 -24.34 -10.58
CA MET A 645 -31.71 -25.15 -11.63
C MET A 645 -32.85 -24.37 -12.31
N LEU A 646 -33.66 -23.63 -11.55
CA LEU A 646 -34.72 -22.76 -12.09
C LEU A 646 -34.15 -21.69 -13.03
N LEU A 647 -33.06 -21.02 -12.65
CA LEU A 647 -32.40 -19.99 -13.46
C LEU A 647 -31.85 -20.57 -14.76
N LEU A 648 -31.20 -21.73 -14.71
CA LEU A 648 -30.67 -22.41 -15.91
C LEU A 648 -31.78 -22.82 -16.88
N GLY A 649 -32.87 -23.39 -16.37
CA GLY A 649 -34.02 -23.72 -17.20
C GLY A 649 -34.63 -22.48 -17.84
N TYR A 650 -34.74 -21.38 -17.08
CA TYR A 650 -35.28 -20.12 -17.59
C TYR A 650 -34.37 -19.50 -18.66
N GLU A 651 -33.06 -19.51 -18.44
CA GLU A 651 -32.07 -19.05 -19.41
C GLU A 651 -32.07 -19.90 -20.68
N ASN A 652 -32.10 -21.23 -20.55
CA ASN A 652 -32.21 -22.15 -21.68
C ASN A 652 -33.47 -21.90 -22.51
N MET A 653 -34.59 -21.64 -21.83
CA MET A 653 -35.84 -21.26 -22.48
C MET A 653 -35.66 -19.97 -23.28
N LEU A 654 -35.15 -18.89 -22.68
CA LEU A 654 -34.96 -17.62 -23.39
C LEU A 654 -34.03 -17.76 -24.62
N ARG A 655 -32.91 -18.48 -24.46
CA ARG A 655 -31.94 -18.75 -25.54
C ARG A 655 -32.53 -19.55 -26.70
N SER A 656 -33.62 -20.28 -26.47
CA SER A 656 -34.28 -21.09 -27.49
C SER A 656 -35.30 -20.34 -28.34
N LEU A 657 -35.79 -19.18 -27.88
CA LEU A 657 -36.94 -18.51 -28.52
C LEU A 657 -36.61 -17.86 -29.86
N SER A 658 -35.33 -17.53 -30.10
CA SER A 658 -34.86 -16.95 -31.35
C SER A 658 -33.34 -17.18 -31.49
N PRO A 659 -32.80 -17.35 -32.71
CA PRO A 659 -31.36 -17.34 -32.94
C PRO A 659 -30.68 -16.08 -32.40
N ALA A 660 -31.38 -14.93 -32.39
CA ALA A 660 -30.85 -13.68 -31.83
C ALA A 660 -30.62 -13.75 -30.32
N TYR A 661 -31.36 -14.59 -29.60
CA TYR A 661 -31.24 -14.74 -28.15
C TYR A 661 -30.31 -15.89 -27.76
N ALA A 662 -29.77 -16.63 -28.73
CA ALA A 662 -29.02 -17.87 -28.50
C ALA A 662 -27.87 -17.72 -27.50
N CYS A 663 -27.32 -16.50 -27.35
CA CYS A 663 -26.19 -16.19 -26.49
C CYS A 663 -26.52 -15.34 -25.26
N ILE A 664 -27.79 -15.03 -24.98
CA ILE A 664 -28.11 -14.25 -23.79
C ILE A 664 -27.89 -15.07 -22.51
N THR A 665 -27.62 -14.37 -21.41
CA THR A 665 -27.55 -14.92 -20.07
C THR A 665 -28.43 -14.12 -19.13
N VAL A 666 -28.90 -14.73 -18.05
CA VAL A 666 -29.67 -14.00 -17.03
C VAL A 666 -28.74 -13.02 -16.30
N PRO A 667 -29.00 -11.71 -16.33
CA PRO A 667 -28.22 -10.73 -15.59
C PRO A 667 -28.52 -10.83 -14.10
N TYR A 668 -27.57 -10.51 -13.24
CA TYR A 668 -27.82 -10.37 -11.80
C TYR A 668 -28.11 -8.91 -11.43
N TRP A 669 -28.88 -8.70 -10.36
CA TRP A 669 -29.14 -7.38 -9.79
C TRP A 669 -28.19 -7.14 -8.62
N ASP A 670 -27.21 -6.24 -8.79
CA ASP A 670 -26.19 -5.96 -7.79
C ASP A 670 -26.70 -5.04 -6.66
N HIS A 671 -27.23 -5.66 -5.62
CA HIS A 671 -27.71 -4.94 -4.45
C HIS A 671 -26.59 -4.25 -3.66
N LEU A 672 -25.34 -4.75 -3.70
CA LEU A 672 -24.24 -4.15 -2.94
C LEU A 672 -23.88 -2.80 -3.55
N SER A 673 -23.77 -2.73 -4.88
CA SER A 673 -23.57 -1.46 -5.60
C SER A 673 -24.74 -0.50 -5.36
N GLY A 674 -25.99 -1.00 -5.41
CA GLY A 674 -27.18 -0.20 -5.08
C GLY A 674 -27.14 0.39 -3.65
N THR A 675 -26.68 -0.39 -2.66
CA THR A 675 -26.51 0.11 -1.28
C THR A 675 -25.35 1.09 -1.15
N ALA A 676 -24.23 0.88 -1.85
CA ALA A 676 -23.10 1.81 -1.83
C ALA A 676 -23.48 3.19 -2.39
N GLN A 677 -24.29 3.21 -3.46
CA GLN A 677 -24.88 4.43 -3.99
C GLN A 677 -25.78 5.12 -2.94
N GLN A 678 -26.66 4.36 -2.28
CA GLN A 678 -27.53 4.91 -1.22
C GLN A 678 -26.73 5.50 -0.05
N GLU A 679 -25.69 4.80 0.41
CA GLU A 679 -24.82 5.26 1.51
C GLU A 679 -23.99 6.50 1.15
N SER A 680 -23.64 6.64 -0.13
CA SER A 680 -22.99 7.85 -0.65
C SER A 680 -23.96 9.00 -0.93
N THR A 681 -25.25 8.84 -0.63
CA THR A 681 -26.34 9.81 -0.86
C THR A 681 -26.59 10.19 -2.33
N THR A 682 -26.08 9.40 -3.29
CA THR A 682 -26.33 9.62 -4.73
C THR A 682 -27.76 9.25 -5.13
N CYS A 683 -28.40 8.41 -4.32
CA CYS A 683 -29.78 7.94 -4.46
C CYS A 683 -30.35 7.65 -3.06
N SER A 684 -31.64 7.31 -2.95
CA SER A 684 -32.33 7.24 -1.65
C SER A 684 -33.37 6.13 -1.52
N THR A 685 -33.83 5.54 -2.62
CA THR A 685 -34.81 4.45 -2.64
C THR A 685 -34.31 3.35 -3.55
N ILE A 686 -34.82 2.12 -3.37
CA ILE A 686 -34.47 1.02 -4.27
C ILE A 686 -34.74 1.38 -5.74
N GLU A 687 -35.79 2.16 -6.01
CA GLU A 687 -36.15 2.60 -7.37
C GLU A 687 -35.11 3.51 -8.03
N ASN A 688 -34.57 4.49 -7.31
CA ASN A 688 -33.61 5.44 -7.89
C ASN A 688 -32.16 4.98 -7.79
N CYS A 689 -31.86 4.02 -6.91
CA CYS A 689 -30.55 3.38 -6.77
C CYS A 689 -30.36 2.20 -7.74
N SER A 690 -31.38 1.80 -8.51
CA SER A 690 -31.30 0.65 -9.40
C SER A 690 -32.11 0.82 -10.68
N PRO A 691 -31.44 1.01 -11.84
CA PRO A 691 -32.11 1.28 -13.10
C PRO A 691 -32.96 0.10 -13.60
N ILE A 692 -32.71 -1.14 -13.14
CA ILE A 692 -33.47 -2.33 -13.52
C ILE A 692 -34.98 -2.18 -13.28
N ILE A 693 -35.39 -1.45 -12.23
CA ILE A 693 -36.82 -1.24 -11.93
C ILE A 693 -37.48 -0.43 -13.04
N ALA A 694 -36.85 0.68 -13.43
CA ALA A 694 -37.31 1.55 -14.51
C ALA A 694 -37.28 0.82 -15.86
N ASP A 695 -36.17 0.14 -16.17
CA ASP A 695 -35.97 -0.60 -17.42
C ASP A 695 -37.03 -1.71 -17.61
N PHE A 696 -37.54 -2.30 -16.52
CA PHE A 696 -38.55 -3.36 -16.57
C PHE A 696 -40.01 -2.83 -16.53
N GLY A 697 -40.21 -1.52 -16.66
CA GLY A 697 -41.52 -0.87 -16.73
C GLY A 697 -41.84 0.10 -15.58
N GLY A 698 -40.91 0.27 -14.63
CA GLY A 698 -41.05 1.21 -13.52
C GLY A 698 -42.14 0.85 -12.52
N THR A 699 -42.74 1.87 -11.89
CA THR A 699 -43.72 1.74 -10.80
C THR A 699 -45.02 2.52 -11.05
N THR A 700 -45.21 3.01 -12.28
CA THR A 700 -46.43 3.72 -12.70
C THR A 700 -47.38 2.75 -13.40
N GLY A 701 -48.66 2.81 -13.07
CA GLY A 701 -49.63 1.82 -13.54
C GLY A 701 -51.08 2.20 -13.34
N VAL A 702 -51.96 1.23 -13.61
CA VAL A 702 -53.42 1.39 -13.58
C VAL A 702 -54.05 0.79 -12.31
N SER A 703 -55.26 1.26 -12.00
CA SER A 703 -56.07 0.77 -10.87
C SER A 703 -56.70 -0.59 -11.16
N LYS A 704 -55.90 -1.66 -11.10
CA LYS A 704 -56.33 -3.04 -11.39
C LYS A 704 -55.70 -4.01 -10.39
N SER A 705 -56.50 -4.89 -9.78
CA SER A 705 -55.99 -6.01 -8.99
C SER A 705 -55.57 -7.16 -9.91
N LEU A 706 -54.56 -7.92 -9.50
CA LEU A 706 -54.05 -9.05 -10.27
C LEU A 706 -54.36 -10.35 -9.54
N SER A 707 -54.80 -11.39 -10.26
CA SER A 707 -54.93 -12.73 -9.70
C SER A 707 -54.03 -13.71 -10.43
N VAL A 708 -53.22 -14.44 -9.67
CA VAL A 708 -52.25 -15.41 -10.19
C VAL A 708 -52.33 -16.68 -9.35
N TYR A 709 -52.62 -17.82 -10.00
CA TYR A 709 -52.71 -19.14 -9.35
C TYR A 709 -53.56 -19.16 -8.06
N ASN A 710 -54.79 -18.63 -8.14
CA ASN A 710 -55.76 -18.54 -7.03
C ASN A 710 -55.37 -17.59 -5.87
N PHE A 711 -54.32 -16.80 -6.02
CA PHE A 711 -54.01 -15.69 -5.11
C PHE A 711 -54.44 -14.37 -5.75
N SER A 712 -55.12 -13.53 -4.97
CA SER A 712 -55.51 -12.18 -5.38
C SER A 712 -54.57 -11.16 -4.77
N ILE A 713 -53.82 -10.46 -5.62
CA ILE A 713 -52.93 -9.37 -5.25
C ILE A 713 -53.69 -8.07 -5.51
N SER A 714 -54.21 -7.50 -4.42
CA SER A 714 -55.07 -6.33 -4.47
C SER A 714 -54.32 -5.06 -4.91
N TYR A 715 -54.97 -4.30 -5.78
CA TYR A 715 -54.69 -2.88 -5.91
C TYR A 715 -54.99 -2.17 -4.59
N THR A 716 -54.07 -1.31 -4.16
CA THR A 716 -54.20 -0.51 -2.94
C THR A 716 -53.69 0.91 -3.16
N THR A 717 -53.71 1.72 -2.12
CA THR A 717 -53.01 3.01 -2.13
C THR A 717 -51.50 2.86 -2.28
N LYS A 718 -50.90 1.72 -1.86
CA LYS A 718 -49.45 1.46 -1.89
C LYS A 718 -48.98 0.71 -3.15
N THR A 719 -49.86 -0.10 -3.74
CA THR A 719 -49.55 -0.94 -4.91
C THR A 719 -50.26 -0.45 -6.17
N THR A 720 -49.74 -0.78 -7.34
CA THR A 720 -50.35 -0.47 -8.64
C THR A 720 -50.05 -1.56 -9.66
N CYS A 721 -50.90 -1.70 -10.67
CA CYS A 721 -50.65 -2.64 -11.77
C CYS A 721 -49.90 -1.93 -12.89
N VAL A 722 -48.58 -2.10 -12.92
CA VAL A 722 -47.67 -1.49 -13.89
C VAL A 722 -47.91 -2.10 -15.26
N ASN A 723 -48.37 -1.28 -16.20
CA ASN A 723 -48.77 -1.69 -17.55
C ASN A 723 -47.82 -1.17 -18.65
N GLN A 724 -46.62 -0.73 -18.27
CA GLN A 724 -45.60 -0.20 -19.17
C GLN A 724 -44.48 -1.22 -19.38
N GLY A 725 -43.74 -1.10 -20.48
CA GLY A 725 -42.56 -1.91 -20.78
C GLY A 725 -42.84 -3.42 -20.69
N LEU A 726 -41.94 -4.15 -20.04
CA LEU A 726 -42.03 -5.60 -19.88
C LEU A 726 -43.19 -6.02 -18.97
N ALA A 727 -43.45 -5.27 -17.90
CA ALA A 727 -44.57 -5.53 -17.00
C ALA A 727 -45.94 -5.51 -17.72
N GLY A 728 -46.10 -4.65 -18.72
CA GLY A 728 -47.29 -4.60 -19.57
C GLY A 728 -47.51 -5.83 -20.45
N GLN A 729 -46.53 -6.71 -20.61
CA GLN A 729 -46.62 -7.90 -21.45
C GLN A 729 -47.10 -9.14 -20.69
N PHE A 730 -47.25 -9.07 -19.36
CA PHE A 730 -47.69 -10.19 -18.55
C PHE A 730 -49.18 -10.47 -18.72
N CYS A 731 -49.54 -11.70 -19.08
CA CYS A 731 -50.94 -12.09 -19.30
C CYS A 731 -51.62 -12.84 -18.16
N GLY A 732 -50.91 -13.45 -17.20
CA GLY A 732 -51.55 -14.21 -16.11
C GLY A 732 -52.38 -15.42 -16.57
N ASN A 733 -53.05 -16.09 -15.61
CA ASN A 733 -53.72 -17.40 -15.77
C ASN A 733 -55.27 -17.38 -15.71
N ASN A 734 -55.91 -16.22 -15.51
CA ASN A 734 -57.39 -16.15 -15.53
C ASN A 734 -57.89 -15.72 -16.92
N THR A 735 -59.20 -15.77 -17.15
CA THR A 735 -59.95 -15.69 -18.44
C THR A 735 -59.70 -14.47 -19.36
N GLY A 736 -58.58 -13.74 -19.20
CA GLY A 736 -58.05 -12.72 -20.12
C GLY A 736 -56.61 -12.31 -19.75
N CYS A 737 -55.91 -11.64 -20.67
CA CYS A 737 -54.55 -11.14 -20.44
C CYS A 737 -54.53 -9.98 -19.42
N ALA A 738 -53.73 -10.09 -18.36
CA ALA A 738 -53.59 -9.07 -17.32
C ALA A 738 -53.03 -7.73 -17.85
N ASN A 739 -52.10 -7.76 -18.80
CA ASN A 739 -51.37 -6.61 -19.36
C ASN A 739 -50.72 -5.72 -18.30
N CYS A 740 -50.37 -6.28 -17.14
CA CYS A 740 -49.68 -5.56 -16.08
C CYS A 740 -49.14 -6.50 -14.99
N ILE A 741 -48.17 -6.00 -14.21
CA ILE A 741 -47.63 -6.67 -13.01
C ILE A 741 -47.85 -5.77 -11.80
N MET A 742 -48.21 -6.37 -10.66
CA MET A 742 -48.40 -5.64 -9.40
C MET A 742 -47.08 -5.26 -8.76
N ARG A 743 -46.77 -3.96 -8.70
CA ARG A 743 -45.60 -3.41 -8.00
C ARG A 743 -46.01 -2.39 -6.94
N THR A 744 -45.11 -2.13 -6.00
CA THR A 744 -45.23 -1.01 -5.08
C THR A 744 -45.01 0.30 -5.85
N ARG A 745 -45.83 1.32 -5.59
CA ARG A 745 -45.67 2.64 -6.25
C ARG A 745 -44.43 3.34 -5.72
N SER A 746 -43.78 4.13 -6.58
CA SER A 746 -42.59 4.94 -6.25
C SER A 746 -42.62 5.58 -4.85
N LYS A 747 -43.70 6.30 -4.51
CA LYS A 747 -43.88 6.97 -3.21
C LYS A 747 -43.76 6.05 -1.98
N TYR A 748 -44.00 4.76 -2.13
CA TYR A 748 -43.99 3.78 -1.04
C TYR A 748 -42.89 2.73 -1.18
N LEU A 749 -42.07 2.80 -2.25
CA LEU A 749 -40.87 1.98 -2.31
C LEU A 749 -39.86 2.50 -1.29
N PRO A 750 -39.33 1.62 -0.43
CA PRO A 750 -38.43 2.04 0.63
C PRO A 750 -37.02 2.30 0.11
N GLU A 751 -36.19 2.78 1.02
CA GLU A 751 -34.74 2.68 0.99
C GLU A 751 -34.33 1.20 0.89
N TYR A 752 -33.12 0.93 0.37
CA TYR A 752 -32.54 -0.41 0.43
C TYR A 752 -32.56 -0.96 1.86
N PRO A 753 -32.88 -2.25 2.07
CA PRO A 753 -32.85 -2.85 3.41
C PRO A 753 -31.40 -3.01 3.89
N ALA A 754 -31.20 -2.85 5.20
CA ALA A 754 -29.89 -2.99 5.85
C ALA A 754 -29.25 -4.37 5.60
N GLU A 755 -30.06 -5.40 5.38
CA GLU A 755 -29.60 -6.76 5.09
C GLU A 755 -28.79 -6.87 3.79
N ALA A 756 -28.98 -5.93 2.86
CA ALA A 756 -28.27 -5.88 1.58
C ALA A 756 -26.91 -5.18 1.63
N TYR A 757 -26.58 -4.52 2.75
CA TYR A 757 -25.35 -3.74 2.90
C TYR A 757 -24.13 -4.66 3.06
N LEU A 758 -22.95 -4.21 2.61
CA LEU A 758 -21.71 -5.00 2.58
C LEU A 758 -21.43 -5.70 3.91
N GLY A 759 -21.47 -4.99 5.04
CA GLY A 759 -21.20 -5.57 6.37
C GLY A 759 -22.17 -6.70 6.76
N SER A 760 -23.44 -6.60 6.37
CA SER A 760 -24.45 -7.63 6.61
C SER A 760 -24.28 -8.83 5.66
N VAL A 761 -24.08 -8.58 4.36
CA VAL A 761 -23.89 -9.65 3.37
C VAL A 761 -22.62 -10.44 3.67
N TYR A 762 -21.55 -9.75 4.05
CA TYR A 762 -20.32 -10.34 4.53
C TYR A 762 -20.57 -11.34 5.69
N GLN A 763 -21.39 -10.95 6.67
CA GLN A 763 -21.75 -11.83 7.79
C GLN A 763 -22.62 -13.01 7.35
N GLN A 764 -23.50 -12.83 6.36
CA GLN A 764 -24.30 -13.93 5.80
C GLN A 764 -23.41 -15.01 5.16
N LEU A 765 -22.31 -14.62 4.49
CA LEU A 765 -21.41 -15.56 3.83
C LEU A 765 -20.35 -16.17 4.75
N PHE A 766 -19.71 -15.36 5.61
CA PHE A 766 -18.45 -15.75 6.26
C PHE A 766 -18.55 -16.01 7.76
N ARG A 767 -19.73 -15.81 8.38
CA ARG A 767 -19.92 -16.10 9.82
C ARG A 767 -20.01 -17.59 10.11
N TYR A 768 -20.46 -18.40 9.15
CA TYR A 768 -20.75 -19.81 9.34
C TYR A 768 -19.90 -20.70 8.43
N ASN A 769 -19.47 -21.84 8.96
CA ASN A 769 -18.66 -22.81 8.20
C ASN A 769 -19.51 -23.85 7.46
N ALA A 770 -20.72 -24.15 7.95
CA ALA A 770 -21.62 -25.14 7.35
C ALA A 770 -22.57 -24.49 6.34
N TRP A 771 -22.66 -25.07 5.13
CA TRP A 771 -23.49 -24.55 4.04
C TRP A 771 -24.95 -24.34 4.44
N ALA A 772 -25.52 -25.26 5.23
CA ALA A 772 -26.90 -25.16 5.71
C ALA A 772 -27.18 -23.86 6.50
N ASN A 773 -26.19 -23.36 7.24
CA ASN A 773 -26.32 -22.10 7.98
C ASN A 773 -26.09 -20.88 7.07
N VAL A 774 -25.17 -21.00 6.12
CA VAL A 774 -24.90 -19.94 5.12
C VAL A 774 -26.11 -19.70 4.24
N THR A 775 -26.69 -20.75 3.65
CA THR A 775 -27.91 -20.62 2.83
C THR A 775 -29.10 -20.10 3.65
N ALA A 776 -29.25 -20.52 4.91
CA ALA A 776 -30.29 -19.98 5.79
C ALA A 776 -30.05 -18.50 6.12
N ALA A 777 -28.78 -18.08 6.28
CA ALA A 777 -28.43 -16.68 6.51
C ALA A 777 -28.67 -15.81 5.27
N ILE A 778 -28.38 -16.33 4.07
CA ILE A 778 -28.66 -15.65 2.79
C ILE A 778 -30.18 -15.54 2.57
N GLU A 779 -30.92 -16.63 2.78
CA GLU A 779 -32.39 -16.65 2.61
C GLU A 779 -33.06 -15.66 3.57
N ASN A 780 -32.75 -15.73 4.87
CA ASN A 780 -33.30 -14.82 5.89
C ASN A 780 -32.65 -13.42 5.86
N GLY A 781 -31.58 -13.23 5.11
CA GLY A 781 -30.89 -11.96 4.97
C GLY A 781 -31.33 -11.23 3.72
N ILE A 782 -30.38 -11.03 2.81
CA ILE A 782 -30.55 -10.21 1.61
C ILE A 782 -31.71 -10.68 0.71
N HIS A 783 -31.98 -11.98 0.63
CA HIS A 783 -33.07 -12.52 -0.20
C HIS A 783 -34.44 -12.05 0.31
N ASN A 784 -34.82 -12.46 1.52
CA ASN A 784 -36.13 -12.13 2.08
C ASN A 784 -36.31 -10.61 2.26
N ALA A 785 -35.24 -9.89 2.60
CA ALA A 785 -35.29 -8.46 2.81
C ALA A 785 -35.66 -7.69 1.53
N ILE A 786 -35.07 -8.06 0.39
CA ILE A 786 -35.37 -7.43 -0.90
C ILE A 786 -36.78 -7.78 -1.39
N HIS A 787 -37.19 -9.05 -1.27
CA HIS A 787 -38.56 -9.47 -1.58
C HIS A 787 -39.60 -8.68 -0.77
N ASN A 788 -39.38 -8.54 0.54
CA ASN A 788 -40.24 -7.77 1.43
C ASN A 788 -40.22 -6.26 1.09
N ALA A 789 -39.04 -5.69 0.80
CA ALA A 789 -38.87 -4.28 0.49
C ALA A 789 -39.53 -3.88 -0.83
N MET A 790 -39.42 -4.73 -1.87
CA MET A 790 -40.09 -4.51 -3.15
C MET A 790 -41.62 -4.55 -3.02
N GLY A 791 -42.15 -5.32 -2.08
CA GLY A 791 -43.59 -5.44 -1.85
C GLY A 791 -44.31 -5.96 -3.11
N GLY A 792 -45.52 -5.47 -3.37
CA GLY A 792 -46.28 -5.86 -4.57
C GLY A 792 -46.35 -7.39 -4.75
N ILE A 793 -46.09 -7.87 -5.98
CA ILE A 793 -46.02 -9.30 -6.28
C ILE A 793 -44.77 -9.98 -5.69
N MET A 794 -43.67 -9.24 -5.47
CA MET A 794 -42.42 -9.77 -4.89
C MET A 794 -42.59 -10.21 -3.43
N ALA A 795 -43.66 -9.77 -2.75
CA ALA A 795 -44.02 -10.20 -1.40
C ALA A 795 -44.86 -11.49 -1.34
N PHE A 796 -45.05 -12.19 -2.46
CA PHE A 796 -45.82 -13.43 -2.56
C PHE A 796 -44.97 -14.56 -3.16
N VAL A 797 -45.41 -15.81 -3.00
CA VAL A 797 -44.78 -16.98 -3.65
C VAL A 797 -44.87 -16.87 -5.19
N GLN A 798 -45.77 -16.05 -5.73
CA GLN A 798 -45.85 -15.75 -7.16
C GLN A 798 -44.85 -14.66 -7.61
N ALA A 799 -43.82 -14.32 -6.80
CA ALA A 799 -42.85 -13.27 -7.08
C ALA A 799 -42.20 -13.37 -8.47
N SER A 800 -41.98 -14.60 -8.96
CA SER A 800 -41.41 -14.87 -10.29
C SER A 800 -42.27 -14.41 -11.48
N VAL A 801 -43.48 -13.87 -11.23
CA VAL A 801 -44.26 -13.09 -12.20
C VAL A 801 -43.49 -11.85 -12.63
N ASP A 802 -42.79 -11.20 -11.70
CA ASP A 802 -41.95 -10.06 -12.01
C ASP A 802 -40.58 -10.56 -12.53
N PRO A 803 -40.17 -10.20 -13.75
CA PRO A 803 -38.90 -10.68 -14.29
C PRO A 803 -37.66 -10.25 -13.48
N ILE A 804 -37.78 -9.20 -12.65
CA ILE A 804 -36.72 -8.80 -11.71
C ILE A 804 -36.37 -9.94 -10.75
N PHE A 805 -37.30 -10.85 -10.46
CA PHE A 805 -37.08 -12.07 -9.68
C PHE A 805 -35.85 -12.85 -10.14
N TYR A 806 -35.73 -13.12 -11.45
CA TYR A 806 -34.64 -13.95 -11.96
C TYR A 806 -33.28 -13.26 -11.78
N SER A 807 -33.23 -11.93 -11.88
CA SER A 807 -32.02 -11.16 -11.64
C SER A 807 -31.67 -11.04 -10.16
N HIS A 808 -32.66 -10.96 -9.28
CA HIS A 808 -32.44 -11.07 -7.84
C HIS A 808 -31.86 -12.44 -7.46
N HIS A 809 -32.45 -13.52 -7.95
CA HIS A 809 -31.97 -14.88 -7.67
C HIS A 809 -30.62 -15.18 -8.35
N ALA A 810 -30.29 -14.54 -9.46
CA ALA A 810 -28.95 -14.63 -10.06
C ALA A 810 -27.86 -14.01 -9.16
N LEU A 811 -28.18 -12.98 -8.34
CA LEU A 811 -27.26 -12.49 -7.31
C LEU A 811 -27.10 -13.52 -6.19
N ILE A 812 -28.20 -14.11 -5.71
CA ILE A 812 -28.16 -15.15 -4.68
C ILE A 812 -27.27 -16.32 -5.10
N ASP A 813 -27.35 -16.69 -6.37
CA ASP A 813 -26.50 -17.70 -7.00
C ASP A 813 -25.02 -17.28 -7.08
N ALA A 814 -24.74 -15.99 -7.34
CA ALA A 814 -23.39 -15.43 -7.32
C ALA A 814 -22.77 -15.48 -5.91
N LEU A 815 -23.54 -15.25 -4.86
CA LEU A 815 -23.06 -15.36 -3.46
C LEU A 815 -22.63 -16.80 -3.13
N GLN A 816 -23.33 -17.80 -3.64
CA GLN A 816 -22.92 -19.20 -3.48
C GLN A 816 -21.59 -19.48 -4.19
N THR A 817 -21.40 -18.91 -5.37
CA THR A 817 -20.16 -19.04 -6.14
C THR A 817 -18.97 -18.45 -5.35
N ILE A 818 -19.15 -17.27 -4.75
CA ILE A 818 -18.16 -16.64 -3.87
C ILE A 818 -17.86 -17.54 -2.67
N TYR A 819 -18.89 -18.04 -1.99
CA TYR A 819 -18.72 -18.95 -0.86
C TYR A 819 -17.92 -20.20 -1.25
N LEU A 820 -18.29 -20.86 -2.36
CA LEU A 820 -17.62 -22.07 -2.83
C LEU A 820 -16.14 -21.80 -3.10
N LYS A 821 -15.81 -20.76 -3.87
CA LYS A 821 -14.42 -20.38 -4.14
C LYS A 821 -13.63 -20.19 -2.84
N CYS A 822 -14.23 -19.55 -1.85
CA CYS A 822 -13.60 -19.31 -0.56
C CYS A 822 -13.41 -20.58 0.27
N GLN A 823 -14.32 -21.55 0.17
CA GLN A 823 -14.15 -22.85 0.82
C GLN A 823 -13.09 -23.72 0.13
N LEU A 824 -12.91 -23.59 -1.18
CA LEU A 824 -11.90 -24.34 -1.93
C LEU A 824 -10.51 -23.71 -1.84
N GLY A 825 -10.42 -22.40 -1.63
CA GLY A 825 -9.15 -21.66 -1.56
C GLY A 825 -8.44 -21.47 -2.91
N ASP A 826 -9.00 -22.05 -3.98
CA ASP A 826 -8.52 -22.01 -5.36
C ASP A 826 -9.73 -21.93 -6.31
N GLU A 827 -9.71 -20.92 -7.19
CA GLU A 827 -10.75 -20.69 -8.19
C GLU A 827 -10.73 -21.72 -9.32
N THR A 828 -9.57 -22.33 -9.61
CA THR A 828 -9.42 -23.33 -10.67
C THR A 828 -9.78 -24.73 -10.19
N ALA A 829 -9.94 -24.92 -8.88
CA ALA A 829 -10.33 -26.21 -8.32
C ALA A 829 -11.75 -26.57 -8.77
N LEU A 830 -11.89 -27.82 -9.23
CA LEU A 830 -13.17 -28.48 -9.48
C LEU A 830 -13.32 -29.63 -8.49
N LEU A 831 -14.52 -29.77 -7.92
CA LEU A 831 -14.86 -30.89 -7.07
C LEU A 831 -15.21 -32.10 -7.94
N SER A 832 -14.63 -33.27 -7.61
CA SER A 832 -15.07 -34.53 -8.20
C SER A 832 -16.55 -34.81 -7.90
N ALA A 833 -17.21 -35.62 -8.72
CA ALA A 833 -18.61 -36.01 -8.48
C ALA A 833 -18.83 -36.63 -7.08
N ASP A 834 -17.87 -37.43 -6.61
CA ASP A 834 -17.90 -38.04 -5.27
C ASP A 834 -17.77 -36.97 -4.18
N SER A 835 -16.85 -36.00 -4.34
CA SER A 835 -16.68 -34.89 -3.40
C SER A 835 -17.92 -33.99 -3.35
N LYS A 836 -18.49 -33.64 -4.50
CA LYS A 836 -19.76 -32.89 -4.57
C LYS A 836 -20.88 -33.60 -3.82
N SER A 837 -20.89 -34.93 -3.81
CA SER A 837 -21.97 -35.73 -3.22
C SER A 837 -21.79 -36.07 -1.74
N SER A 838 -20.57 -36.01 -1.20
CA SER A 838 -20.23 -36.52 0.13
C SER A 838 -19.55 -35.50 1.06
N ASP A 839 -19.10 -34.36 0.54
CA ASP A 839 -18.40 -33.36 1.37
C ASP A 839 -19.33 -32.76 2.44
N THR A 840 -18.92 -32.95 3.69
CA THR A 840 -19.65 -32.53 4.88
C THR A 840 -19.94 -31.02 4.92
N ARG A 841 -19.14 -30.19 4.23
CA ARG A 841 -19.39 -28.75 4.14
C ARG A 841 -20.74 -28.44 3.49
N PHE A 842 -21.17 -29.24 2.52
CA PHE A 842 -22.44 -29.07 1.80
C PHE A 842 -23.60 -29.88 2.40
N TRP A 843 -23.32 -30.99 3.11
CA TRP A 843 -24.35 -31.98 3.50
C TRP A 843 -24.54 -32.27 5.00
N ALA A 844 -23.61 -31.91 5.89
CA ALA A 844 -23.53 -32.51 7.25
C ALA A 844 -24.74 -32.29 8.18
N SER A 845 -25.71 -31.45 7.83
CA SER A 845 -26.84 -31.10 8.70
C SER A 845 -28.09 -30.65 7.94
N CYS A 846 -28.28 -31.14 6.72
CA CYS A 846 -29.32 -30.63 5.84
C CYS A 846 -30.63 -31.44 5.96
N ALA A 847 -31.59 -30.95 6.77
CA ALA A 847 -32.86 -31.65 6.99
C ALA A 847 -33.81 -31.59 5.79
N LYS A 848 -34.49 -32.71 5.50
CA LYS A 848 -35.53 -32.78 4.46
C LYS A 848 -36.91 -32.36 5.01
N PRO A 849 -37.73 -31.67 4.19
CA PRO A 849 -39.16 -31.57 4.45
C PRO A 849 -39.78 -32.97 4.52
N GLY A 850 -40.38 -33.32 5.67
CA GLY A 850 -41.00 -34.63 5.90
C GLY A 850 -40.12 -35.68 6.61
N GLY A 851 -38.88 -35.34 6.99
CA GLY A 851 -38.00 -36.19 7.81
C GLY A 851 -36.80 -36.76 7.03
N GLY A 852 -35.71 -37.03 7.76
CA GLY A 852 -34.42 -37.44 7.18
C GLY A 852 -33.54 -36.26 6.75
N THR A 853 -32.44 -36.56 6.06
CA THR A 853 -31.44 -35.58 5.60
C THR A 853 -31.23 -35.67 4.10
N PHE A 854 -30.97 -34.53 3.46
CA PHE A 854 -30.52 -34.45 2.08
C PHE A 854 -29.14 -35.09 1.91
N SER A 855 -28.96 -35.68 0.74
CA SER A 855 -27.74 -36.33 0.25
C SER A 855 -27.48 -35.84 -1.17
N GLY A 856 -26.23 -35.91 -1.63
CA GLY A 856 -25.86 -35.44 -2.96
C GLY A 856 -26.59 -36.14 -4.11
N THR A 857 -27.03 -37.38 -3.91
CA THR A 857 -27.75 -38.19 -4.89
C THR A 857 -29.24 -37.88 -4.97
N ASP A 858 -29.77 -37.05 -4.07
CA ASP A 858 -31.18 -36.67 -4.12
C ASP A 858 -31.45 -35.81 -5.36
N THR A 859 -32.58 -36.09 -6.02
CA THR A 859 -33.01 -35.37 -7.20
C THR A 859 -33.73 -34.08 -6.84
N VAL A 860 -33.52 -33.03 -7.63
CA VAL A 860 -34.21 -31.74 -7.48
C VAL A 860 -35.67 -31.88 -7.93
N THR A 861 -36.60 -31.55 -7.03
CA THR A 861 -38.04 -31.56 -7.35
C THR A 861 -38.42 -30.26 -8.06
N MET A 862 -38.74 -30.34 -9.35
CA MET A 862 -39.21 -29.19 -10.14
C MET A 862 -40.48 -29.59 -10.89
N ARG A 863 -41.60 -29.58 -10.18
CA ARG A 863 -42.85 -30.13 -10.71
C ARG A 863 -43.74 -29.10 -11.39
N LEU A 864 -44.32 -29.51 -12.51
CA LEU A 864 -45.36 -28.80 -13.23
C LEU A 864 -46.48 -29.80 -13.56
N THR A 865 -47.72 -29.33 -13.74
CA THR A 865 -48.83 -30.18 -14.18
C THR A 865 -48.50 -30.84 -15.52
N SER A 866 -48.65 -32.17 -15.61
CA SER A 866 -48.43 -32.93 -16.84
C SER A 866 -49.37 -32.45 -17.94
N ALA A 867 -48.88 -32.43 -19.18
CA ALA A 867 -49.68 -32.08 -20.34
C ALA A 867 -50.78 -33.11 -20.63
N SER A 868 -50.63 -34.35 -20.13
CA SER A 868 -51.56 -35.46 -20.41
C SER A 868 -52.90 -35.33 -19.69
N ASP A 869 -52.94 -34.79 -18.47
CA ASP A 869 -54.15 -34.71 -17.66
C ASP A 869 -54.37 -33.34 -16.99
N SER A 870 -53.40 -32.42 -17.07
CA SER A 870 -53.40 -31.11 -16.41
C SER A 870 -53.67 -31.16 -14.89
N LYS A 871 -53.44 -32.31 -14.24
CA LYS A 871 -53.77 -32.58 -12.83
C LYS A 871 -52.63 -33.23 -12.06
N THR A 872 -51.88 -34.15 -12.68
CA THR A 872 -50.73 -34.78 -12.04
C THR A 872 -49.51 -33.89 -12.13
N TYR A 873 -48.77 -33.76 -11.02
CA TYR A 873 -47.54 -32.99 -10.98
C TYR A 873 -46.35 -33.92 -11.27
N VAL A 874 -45.59 -33.59 -12.31
CA VAL A 874 -44.42 -34.35 -12.76
C VAL A 874 -43.21 -33.43 -12.85
N ASP A 875 -42.03 -33.97 -12.56
CA ASP A 875 -40.78 -33.23 -12.70
C ASP A 875 -40.54 -32.86 -14.17
N VAL A 876 -40.22 -31.60 -14.42
CA VAL A 876 -40.12 -31.04 -15.78
C VAL A 876 -39.04 -31.69 -16.63
N TRP A 877 -38.01 -32.26 -16.02
CA TRP A 877 -36.94 -33.00 -16.71
C TRP A 877 -37.29 -34.47 -17.00
N ARG A 878 -38.43 -34.98 -16.53
CA ARG A 878 -38.80 -36.40 -16.61
C ARG A 878 -39.87 -36.72 -17.65
N ASP A 879 -40.82 -35.82 -17.89
CA ASP A 879 -41.96 -36.05 -18.81
C ASP A 879 -41.73 -35.34 -20.15
N PRO A 880 -41.45 -36.07 -21.26
CA PRO A 880 -41.24 -35.49 -22.58
C PRO A 880 -42.44 -34.69 -23.12
N ASN A 881 -43.64 -34.92 -22.57
CA ASN A 881 -44.85 -34.19 -22.96
C ASN A 881 -44.98 -32.86 -22.22
N ASN A 882 -44.14 -32.60 -21.22
CA ASN A 882 -44.15 -31.33 -20.51
C ASN A 882 -43.58 -30.22 -21.39
N ILE A 883 -44.28 -29.08 -21.47
CA ILE A 883 -43.87 -27.94 -22.30
C ILE A 883 -42.50 -27.36 -21.90
N LEU A 884 -42.06 -27.56 -20.65
CA LEU A 884 -40.75 -27.13 -20.18
C LEU A 884 -39.67 -28.19 -20.32
N TYR A 885 -40.01 -29.43 -20.67
CA TYR A 885 -39.06 -30.53 -20.83
C TYR A 885 -37.85 -30.20 -21.71
N PRO A 886 -38.01 -29.54 -22.87
CA PRO A 886 -36.86 -29.21 -23.74
C PRO A 886 -35.76 -28.40 -23.04
N PHE A 887 -36.10 -27.63 -22.00
CA PHE A 887 -35.16 -26.71 -21.33
C PHE A 887 -34.47 -27.34 -20.11
N PHE A 888 -34.99 -28.47 -19.62
CA PHE A 888 -34.52 -29.15 -18.42
C PHE A 888 -34.01 -30.57 -18.68
N LYS A 889 -34.39 -31.22 -19.79
CA LYS A 889 -34.05 -32.64 -20.08
C LYS A 889 -32.55 -32.94 -20.10
N ASP A 890 -31.73 -31.94 -20.44
CA ASP A 890 -30.28 -32.06 -20.57
C ASP A 890 -29.53 -31.49 -19.35
N LEU A 891 -30.28 -30.92 -18.38
CA LEU A 891 -29.69 -30.47 -17.12
C LEU A 891 -29.52 -31.66 -16.16
N PRO A 892 -28.45 -31.70 -15.34
CA PRO A 892 -28.33 -32.68 -14.27
C PRO A 892 -29.53 -32.62 -13.32
N ASN A 893 -30.01 -33.75 -12.82
CA ASN A 893 -31.21 -33.75 -11.96
C ASN A 893 -30.91 -33.96 -10.47
N THR A 894 -29.65 -34.12 -10.07
CA THR A 894 -29.22 -34.31 -8.67
C THR A 894 -28.68 -33.03 -8.05
N TYR A 895 -28.92 -32.79 -6.76
CA TYR A 895 -28.42 -31.59 -6.08
C TYR A 895 -26.89 -31.46 -6.08
N ALA A 896 -26.14 -32.57 -5.99
CA ALA A 896 -24.68 -32.52 -6.03
C ALA A 896 -24.13 -31.85 -7.30
N ALA A 897 -24.80 -32.01 -8.44
CA ALA A 897 -24.37 -31.39 -9.69
C ALA A 897 -24.38 -29.85 -9.61
N TYR A 898 -25.31 -29.28 -8.84
CA TYR A 898 -25.49 -27.83 -8.70
C TYR A 898 -24.59 -27.17 -7.67
N VAL A 899 -23.70 -27.93 -7.01
CA VAL A 899 -22.73 -27.37 -6.06
C VAL A 899 -21.81 -26.37 -6.73
N ASP A 900 -21.35 -26.64 -7.95
CA ASP A 900 -20.42 -25.76 -8.69
C ASP A 900 -20.99 -25.40 -10.07
N ALA A 901 -21.25 -24.11 -10.31
CA ALA A 901 -21.77 -23.60 -11.57
C ALA A 901 -20.78 -23.76 -12.75
N LYS A 902 -19.49 -23.93 -12.47
CA LYS A 902 -18.44 -24.12 -13.47
C LYS A 902 -18.36 -25.55 -14.01
N ASP A 903 -19.05 -26.50 -13.39
CA ASP A 903 -19.01 -27.92 -13.74
C ASP A 903 -20.42 -28.49 -13.88
N LEU A 904 -21.10 -28.00 -14.94
CA LEU A 904 -22.42 -28.40 -15.41
C LEU A 904 -22.39 -28.77 -16.91
N GLY A 905 -21.22 -29.16 -17.44
CA GLY A 905 -21.00 -29.45 -18.86
C GLY A 905 -21.32 -28.24 -19.74
N ASN A 906 -22.11 -28.43 -20.80
CA ASN A 906 -22.50 -27.39 -21.76
C ASN A 906 -23.37 -26.27 -21.17
N TYR A 907 -23.79 -26.42 -19.91
CA TYR A 907 -24.57 -25.44 -19.16
C TYR A 907 -23.74 -24.70 -18.12
N SER A 908 -22.43 -24.96 -18.05
CA SER A 908 -21.54 -24.26 -17.13
C SER A 908 -21.52 -22.77 -17.44
N TYR A 909 -21.42 -21.96 -16.38
CA TYR A 909 -21.42 -20.51 -16.50
C TYR A 909 -20.56 -19.87 -15.42
N THR A 910 -20.06 -18.68 -15.72
CA THR A 910 -19.32 -17.85 -14.79
C THR A 910 -20.03 -16.52 -14.59
N TYR A 911 -19.44 -15.68 -13.73
CA TYR A 911 -19.93 -14.35 -13.42
C TYR A 911 -18.84 -13.34 -13.75
N GLU A 912 -19.26 -12.17 -14.24
CA GLU A 912 -18.46 -10.96 -14.21
C GLU A 912 -18.87 -10.19 -12.95
N ILE A 913 -17.96 -10.06 -11.97
CA ILE A 913 -18.24 -9.48 -10.65
C ILE A 913 -17.39 -8.23 -10.42
N SER A 914 -17.97 -7.24 -9.75
CA SER A 914 -17.32 -5.96 -9.44
C SER A 914 -17.59 -5.51 -7.99
N GLY A 915 -16.97 -4.39 -7.59
CA GLY A 915 -17.26 -3.70 -6.33
C GLY A 915 -17.17 -4.59 -5.08
N GLY A 916 -18.18 -4.50 -4.21
CA GLY A 916 -18.23 -5.26 -2.96
C GLY A 916 -18.23 -6.79 -3.17
N LEU A 917 -18.85 -7.29 -4.24
CA LEU A 917 -18.86 -8.72 -4.58
C LEU A 917 -17.47 -9.19 -5.01
N ALA A 918 -16.78 -8.43 -5.87
CA ALA A 918 -15.40 -8.69 -6.27
C ALA A 918 -14.45 -8.72 -5.08
N ASN A 919 -14.61 -7.79 -4.13
CA ASN A 919 -13.80 -7.75 -2.92
C ASN A 919 -13.97 -9.02 -2.07
N MET A 920 -15.22 -9.47 -1.85
CA MET A 920 -15.49 -10.72 -1.13
C MET A 920 -15.00 -11.95 -1.91
N TYR A 921 -15.09 -11.93 -3.23
CA TYR A 921 -14.58 -13.01 -4.07
C TYR A 921 -13.07 -13.16 -3.97
N GLN A 922 -12.33 -12.07 -4.15
CA GLN A 922 -10.87 -12.09 -4.15
C GLN A 922 -10.32 -12.43 -2.77
N ASN A 923 -10.86 -11.79 -1.74
CA ASN A 923 -10.27 -11.78 -0.39
C ASN A 923 -10.99 -12.67 0.63
N CYS A 924 -12.15 -13.23 0.28
CA CYS A 924 -12.91 -14.11 1.17
C CYS A 924 -13.14 -13.47 2.55
N SER A 925 -12.87 -14.20 3.62
CA SER A 925 -13.01 -13.70 4.98
C SER A 925 -12.03 -12.55 5.29
N ALA A 926 -10.94 -12.36 4.53
CA ALA A 926 -10.02 -11.24 4.66
C ALA A 926 -10.49 -9.96 3.96
N SER A 927 -11.68 -9.94 3.34
CA SER A 927 -12.18 -8.78 2.56
C SER A 927 -12.39 -7.49 3.36
N VAL A 928 -12.31 -7.56 4.68
CA VAL A 928 -12.43 -6.44 5.63
C VAL A 928 -11.11 -6.10 6.33
N THR A 929 -10.00 -6.70 5.88
CA THR A 929 -8.66 -6.46 6.43
C THR A 929 -7.86 -5.55 5.49
N LEU A 930 -6.75 -4.99 5.98
CA LEU A 930 -5.82 -4.22 5.13
C LEU A 930 -5.27 -5.03 3.93
N ASP A 931 -5.18 -6.36 4.04
CA ASP A 931 -4.70 -7.21 2.95
C ASP A 931 -5.61 -7.12 1.71
N ALA A 932 -6.91 -6.85 1.91
CA ALA A 932 -7.86 -6.64 0.83
C ALA A 932 -7.66 -5.33 0.06
N VAL A 933 -6.91 -4.36 0.60
CA VAL A 933 -6.53 -3.13 -0.12
C VAL A 933 -5.36 -3.39 -1.07
N SER A 934 -4.57 -4.44 -0.81
CA SER A 934 -3.40 -4.83 -1.61
C SER A 934 -3.74 -5.61 -2.87
N THR A 935 -4.97 -6.11 -3.00
CA THR A 935 -5.42 -6.89 -4.15
C THR A 935 -6.00 -6.01 -5.26
N THR A 936 -5.15 -5.34 -6.01
CA THR A 936 -5.48 -4.90 -7.38
C THR A 936 -5.45 -6.13 -8.29
N PRO A 937 -6.35 -6.29 -9.29
CA PRO A 937 -6.47 -7.51 -10.09
C PRO A 937 -5.23 -7.90 -10.92
N VAL A 938 -4.19 -7.05 -10.95
CA VAL A 938 -3.00 -7.22 -11.79
C VAL A 938 -1.90 -8.06 -11.11
N LEU A 939 -1.91 -8.24 -9.79
CA LEU A 939 -0.75 -8.82 -9.07
C LEU A 939 -0.94 -10.26 -8.54
N LEU A 940 -2.16 -10.81 -8.57
CA LEU A 940 -2.40 -12.20 -8.13
C LEU A 940 -2.23 -13.25 -9.24
N ALA A 941 -2.01 -12.84 -10.49
CA ALA A 941 -1.62 -13.77 -11.57
C ALA A 941 -0.14 -14.20 -11.49
N ALA A 942 0.68 -13.57 -10.63
CA ALA A 942 2.13 -13.78 -10.63
C ALA A 942 2.70 -14.54 -9.43
N ASN A 943 1.94 -14.82 -8.35
CA ASN A 943 2.54 -15.32 -7.11
C ASN A 943 1.84 -16.50 -6.42
N LYS A 944 1.23 -17.41 -7.19
CA LYS A 944 1.03 -18.81 -6.77
C LYS A 944 1.37 -19.74 -7.93
N GLN A 945 2.62 -20.19 -8.01
CA GLN A 945 2.93 -21.45 -8.69
C GLN A 945 2.33 -22.58 -7.85
N ALA A 946 1.07 -22.89 -8.14
CA ALA A 946 0.42 -24.09 -7.66
C ALA A 946 1.25 -25.31 -8.10
N SER A 947 1.53 -26.19 -7.15
CA SER A 947 1.98 -27.55 -7.40
C SER A 947 0.94 -28.23 -8.29
N VAL A 948 1.25 -28.37 -9.57
CA VAL A 948 0.41 -29.02 -10.58
C VAL A 948 0.29 -30.51 -10.26
N ALA A 949 -0.85 -30.90 -9.71
CA ALA A 949 -1.32 -32.27 -9.78
C ALA A 949 -1.91 -32.53 -11.19
N LYS A 950 -1.80 -33.79 -11.63
CA LYS A 950 -2.14 -34.28 -12.98
C LYS A 950 -3.53 -33.81 -13.46
N PRO A 951 -3.68 -33.40 -14.73
CA PRO A 951 -4.96 -32.92 -15.27
C PRO A 951 -5.97 -34.07 -15.45
N PRO A 952 -7.28 -33.82 -15.29
CA PRO A 952 -8.33 -34.69 -15.80
C PRO A 952 -8.41 -34.61 -17.34
N PRO A 953 -9.02 -35.60 -18.00
CA PRO A 953 -9.16 -35.62 -19.44
C PRO A 953 -10.17 -34.56 -19.92
N HIS A 954 -9.86 -33.95 -21.07
CA HIS A 954 -10.65 -33.00 -21.89
C HIS A 954 -10.49 -31.48 -21.60
N GLY A 955 -9.43 -30.89 -22.18
CA GLY A 955 -9.60 -30.04 -23.36
C GLY A 955 -10.09 -28.58 -23.26
N GLU A 956 -10.52 -28.06 -22.11
CA GLU A 956 -10.89 -26.63 -21.98
C GLU A 956 -10.20 -26.02 -20.76
N ALA A 957 -9.68 -24.78 -20.88
CA ALA A 957 -9.16 -24.04 -19.74
C ALA A 957 -10.25 -23.95 -18.65
N PRO A 958 -9.90 -24.07 -17.36
CA PRO A 958 -10.90 -24.00 -16.30
C PRO A 958 -11.65 -22.68 -16.39
N LEU A 959 -12.99 -22.76 -16.41
CA LEU A 959 -13.85 -21.59 -16.41
C LEU A 959 -13.59 -20.77 -15.13
N CYS A 960 -13.22 -19.51 -15.27
CA CYS A 960 -12.97 -18.60 -14.15
C CYS A 960 -13.95 -17.41 -14.19
N HIS A 961 -14.24 -16.87 -13.02
CA HIS A 961 -15.06 -15.67 -12.90
C HIS A 961 -14.22 -14.44 -13.27
N THR A 962 -14.82 -13.50 -13.99
CA THR A 962 -14.14 -12.27 -14.37
C THR A 962 -14.32 -11.25 -13.27
N VAL A 963 -13.22 -10.66 -12.79
CA VAL A 963 -13.29 -9.55 -11.84
C VAL A 963 -13.08 -8.24 -12.59
N THR A 964 -14.00 -7.29 -12.42
CA THR A 964 -13.93 -5.93 -12.96
C THR A 964 -13.91 -4.90 -11.83
N ASP A 965 -13.46 -3.69 -12.14
CA ASP A 965 -13.40 -2.61 -11.16
C ASP A 965 -14.81 -2.17 -10.73
N GLY A 966 -14.95 -1.85 -9.44
CA GLY A 966 -16.18 -1.28 -8.88
C GLY A 966 -16.30 0.23 -9.12
N THR A 967 -17.36 0.82 -8.59
CA THR A 967 -17.52 2.28 -8.54
C THR A 967 -16.69 2.90 -7.40
N ASP A 968 -16.46 4.21 -7.45
CA ASP A 968 -15.84 4.94 -6.33
C ASP A 968 -16.62 4.79 -5.02
N GLN A 969 -17.94 4.64 -5.12
CA GLN A 969 -18.83 4.37 -3.99
C GLN A 969 -18.55 2.98 -3.40
N ASP A 970 -18.45 1.94 -4.23
CA ASP A 970 -18.09 0.59 -3.77
C ASP A 970 -16.74 0.59 -3.03
N ASP A 971 -15.78 1.32 -3.58
CA ASP A 971 -14.44 1.47 -3.04
C ASP A 971 -14.43 2.21 -1.69
N THR A 972 -15.30 3.21 -1.55
CA THR A 972 -15.50 3.95 -0.30
C THR A 972 -16.10 3.07 0.78
N ILE A 973 -17.14 2.28 0.45
CA ILE A 973 -17.76 1.32 1.38
C ILE A 973 -16.76 0.23 1.80
N LYS A 974 -15.95 -0.29 0.87
CA LYS A 974 -14.88 -1.24 1.16
C LYS A 974 -13.91 -0.68 2.21
N ARG A 975 -13.38 0.53 1.98
CA ARG A 975 -12.42 1.17 2.89
C ARG A 975 -13.03 1.49 4.26
N TRP A 976 -14.30 1.88 4.29
CA TRP A 976 -15.02 2.11 5.55
C TRP A 976 -15.08 0.84 6.41
N HIS A 977 -15.45 -0.29 5.83
CA HIS A 977 -15.54 -1.56 6.57
C HIS A 977 -14.16 -2.04 7.05
N ILE A 978 -13.12 -1.83 6.24
CA ILE A 978 -11.72 -2.09 6.65
C ILE A 978 -11.33 -1.20 7.82
N ALA A 979 -11.62 0.10 7.75
CA ALA A 979 -11.33 1.03 8.84
C ALA A 979 -12.04 0.64 10.15
N LEU A 980 -13.30 0.19 10.08
CA LEU A 980 -14.04 -0.27 11.26
C LEU A 980 -13.45 -1.56 11.84
N PHE A 981 -13.13 -2.54 10.99
CA PHE A 981 -12.54 -3.80 11.42
C PHE A 981 -11.17 -3.58 12.08
N GLU A 982 -10.29 -2.81 11.44
CA GLU A 982 -8.97 -2.47 11.98
C GLU A 982 -9.08 -1.63 13.26
N SER A 983 -10.05 -0.72 13.34
CA SER A 983 -10.29 0.04 14.57
C SER A 983 -10.77 -0.86 15.71
N ALA A 984 -11.60 -1.87 15.42
CA ALA A 984 -12.04 -2.84 16.41
C ALA A 984 -10.90 -3.74 16.91
N THR A 985 -10.05 -4.24 16.01
CA THR A 985 -8.90 -5.06 16.39
C THR A 985 -7.87 -4.25 17.19
N LEU A 986 -7.64 -2.98 16.83
CA LEU A 986 -6.78 -2.05 17.58
C LEU A 986 -7.23 -1.86 19.03
N VAL A 987 -8.55 -1.82 19.29
CA VAL A 987 -9.08 -1.71 20.66
C VAL A 987 -9.20 -3.05 21.40
N GLY A 988 -8.70 -4.13 20.80
CA GLY A 988 -8.53 -5.43 21.45
C GLY A 988 -9.64 -6.44 21.20
N PHE A 989 -10.54 -6.21 20.23
CA PHE A 989 -11.49 -7.25 19.82
C PHE A 989 -10.77 -8.37 19.04
N GLU A 990 -11.05 -9.62 19.40
CA GLU A 990 -10.72 -10.78 18.56
C GLU A 990 -11.40 -10.65 17.19
N GLU A 991 -10.84 -11.27 16.15
CA GLU A 991 -11.32 -11.05 14.78
C GLU A 991 -12.82 -11.27 14.57
N TRP A 992 -13.39 -12.32 15.17
CA TRP A 992 -14.82 -12.60 15.04
C TRP A 992 -15.67 -11.51 15.69
N ALA A 993 -15.22 -10.97 16.82
CA ALA A 993 -15.89 -9.90 17.54
C ALA A 993 -15.69 -8.56 16.82
N ALA A 994 -14.52 -8.32 16.22
CA ALA A 994 -14.26 -7.15 15.38
C ALA A 994 -15.19 -7.10 14.15
N ARG A 995 -15.43 -8.25 13.50
CA ARG A 995 -16.41 -8.38 12.41
C ARG A 995 -17.84 -8.14 12.89
N GLU A 996 -18.18 -8.56 14.11
CA GLU A 996 -19.49 -8.27 14.72
C GLU A 996 -19.65 -6.78 15.05
N GLN A 997 -18.61 -6.12 15.56
CA GLN A 997 -18.61 -4.66 15.80
C GLN A 997 -18.80 -3.87 14.50
N MET A 998 -18.14 -4.30 13.42
CA MET A 998 -18.33 -3.73 12.08
C MET A 998 -19.81 -3.81 11.64
N GLU A 999 -20.43 -4.99 11.71
CA GLU A 999 -21.85 -5.17 11.37
C GLU A 999 -22.76 -4.31 12.27
N MET A 1000 -22.46 -4.23 13.57
CA MET A 1000 -23.22 -3.39 14.50
C MET A 1000 -23.15 -1.92 14.12
N VAL A 1001 -21.99 -1.43 13.68
CA VAL A 1001 -21.84 -0.07 13.16
C VAL A 1001 -22.63 0.10 11.86
N THR A 1002 -22.58 -0.85 10.92
CA THR A 1002 -23.37 -0.79 9.67
C THR A 1002 -24.87 -0.67 9.97
N CYS A 1003 -25.40 -1.55 10.84
CA CYS A 1003 -26.83 -1.53 11.19
C CYS A 1003 -27.21 -0.25 11.96
N GLN A 1004 -26.34 0.25 12.85
CA GLN A 1004 -26.63 1.46 13.62
C GLN A 1004 -26.53 2.73 12.76
N HIS A 1005 -25.55 2.79 11.84
CA HIS A 1005 -25.43 3.86 10.85
C HIS A 1005 -26.68 3.91 9.96
N TYR A 1006 -27.18 2.75 9.51
CA TYR A 1006 -28.45 2.67 8.78
C TYR A 1006 -29.60 3.32 9.56
N VAL A 1007 -29.75 2.96 10.84
CA VAL A 1007 -30.80 3.51 11.73
C VAL A 1007 -30.69 5.02 11.87
N GLU A 1008 -29.47 5.54 11.95
CA GLU A 1008 -29.20 6.97 12.17
C GLU A 1008 -29.35 7.82 10.90
N CYS A 1009 -29.01 7.27 9.74
CA CYS A 1009 -28.78 8.05 8.52
C CYS A 1009 -29.75 7.76 7.38
N VAL A 1010 -30.35 6.57 7.38
CA VAL A 1010 -31.28 6.12 6.34
C VAL A 1010 -32.70 6.07 6.90
N GLY A 1011 -32.88 5.35 8.00
CA GLY A 1011 -34.17 5.19 8.65
C GLY A 1011 -34.22 3.96 9.56
N PRO A 1012 -35.31 3.73 10.30
CA PRO A 1012 -35.39 2.60 11.22
C PRO A 1012 -35.21 1.29 10.46
N ALA A 1013 -34.36 0.40 10.97
CA ALA A 1013 -34.28 -0.98 10.48
C ALA A 1013 -35.69 -1.59 10.54
N LYS A 1014 -36.21 -2.05 9.41
CA LYS A 1014 -37.59 -2.52 9.27
C LYS A 1014 -37.66 -4.02 9.50
N ASP A 1015 -38.71 -4.45 10.20
CA ASP A 1015 -39.05 -5.87 10.29
C ASP A 1015 -39.78 -6.33 9.02
N TYR A 1016 -39.94 -7.63 8.85
CA TYR A 1016 -40.82 -8.17 7.81
C TYR A 1016 -42.26 -7.70 8.01
N SER A 1017 -42.90 -7.29 6.91
CA SER A 1017 -44.30 -6.90 6.92
C SER A 1017 -45.21 -8.07 7.27
N ASP A 1018 -46.36 -7.81 7.90
CA ASP A 1018 -47.36 -8.84 8.22
C ASP A 1018 -47.79 -9.65 6.99
N LEU A 1019 -47.89 -8.98 5.84
CA LEU A 1019 -48.18 -9.61 4.55
C LEU A 1019 -47.10 -10.63 4.18
N TYR A 1020 -45.84 -10.23 4.23
CA TYR A 1020 -44.72 -11.11 3.89
C TYR A 1020 -44.60 -12.28 4.86
N ARG A 1021 -44.76 -12.01 6.17
CA ARG A 1021 -44.80 -13.04 7.22
C ARG A 1021 -45.90 -14.06 6.98
N ALA A 1022 -47.11 -13.62 6.62
CA ALA A 1022 -48.24 -14.50 6.35
C ALA A 1022 -47.98 -15.38 5.12
N ASN A 1023 -47.44 -14.80 4.04
CA ASN A 1023 -47.19 -15.52 2.79
C ASN A 1023 -46.06 -16.55 2.90
N PHE A 1024 -44.99 -16.25 3.64
CA PHE A 1024 -43.81 -17.12 3.77
C PHE A 1024 -43.71 -17.85 5.12
N ARG A 1025 -44.68 -17.66 6.03
CA ARG A 1025 -44.77 -18.25 7.38
C ARG A 1025 -43.53 -17.98 8.23
N LEU A 1026 -43.04 -16.74 8.27
CA LEU A 1026 -41.78 -16.39 8.93
C LEU A 1026 -41.97 -16.10 10.42
N ASP A 1027 -41.29 -16.86 11.28
CA ASP A 1027 -41.32 -16.69 12.74
C ASP A 1027 -40.15 -15.83 13.27
N GLY A 1028 -39.12 -15.57 12.44
CA GLY A 1028 -37.93 -14.80 12.80
C GLY A 1028 -37.98 -13.31 12.40
N HIS A 1029 -36.89 -12.59 12.65
CA HIS A 1029 -36.72 -11.18 12.28
C HIS A 1029 -35.44 -10.99 11.45
N PRO A 1030 -35.36 -9.94 10.64
CA PRO A 1030 -34.12 -9.54 9.99
C PRO A 1030 -33.01 -9.26 11.01
N ARG A 1031 -31.76 -9.53 10.63
CA ARG A 1031 -30.63 -9.50 11.56
C ARG A 1031 -30.29 -8.09 12.02
N CYS A 1032 -30.25 -7.11 11.13
CA CYS A 1032 -29.99 -5.72 11.51
C CYS A 1032 -31.13 -5.14 12.36
N PHE A 1033 -32.38 -5.58 12.14
CA PHE A 1033 -33.50 -5.23 13.02
C PHE A 1033 -33.27 -5.67 14.47
N LEU A 1034 -32.80 -6.91 14.69
CA LEU A 1034 -32.48 -7.41 16.02
C LEU A 1034 -31.29 -6.67 16.65
N ILE A 1035 -30.21 -6.45 15.88
CA ILE A 1035 -29.03 -5.72 16.34
C ILE A 1035 -29.40 -4.30 16.77
N ALA A 1036 -30.16 -3.58 15.95
CA ALA A 1036 -30.61 -2.22 16.25
C ALA A 1036 -31.46 -2.17 17.53
N LYS A 1037 -32.39 -3.13 17.72
CA LYS A 1037 -33.19 -3.22 18.95
C LYS A 1037 -32.35 -3.54 20.17
N ASP A 1038 -31.37 -4.43 20.05
CA ASP A 1038 -30.47 -4.77 21.14
C ASP A 1038 -29.57 -3.58 21.53
N ILE A 1039 -29.09 -2.81 20.56
CA ILE A 1039 -28.32 -1.57 20.81
C ILE A 1039 -29.19 -0.53 21.52
N ALA A 1040 -30.41 -0.28 21.01
CA ALA A 1040 -31.35 0.65 21.62
C ALA A 1040 -31.77 0.25 23.04
N ALA A 1041 -31.84 -1.06 23.32
CA ALA A 1041 -32.13 -1.61 24.64
C ALA A 1041 -30.90 -1.74 25.55
N GLY A 1042 -29.71 -1.35 25.09
CA GLY A 1042 -28.44 -1.48 25.84
C GLY A 1042 -27.95 -2.92 26.04
N LYS A 1043 -28.54 -3.90 25.32
CA LYS A 1043 -28.12 -5.32 25.34
C LYS A 1043 -26.88 -5.58 24.49
N ARG A 1044 -26.64 -4.72 23.50
CA ARG A 1044 -25.42 -4.70 22.67
C ARG A 1044 -24.80 -3.31 22.73
N VAL A 1045 -23.48 -3.23 22.74
CA VAL A 1045 -22.74 -1.97 22.75
C VAL A 1045 -21.70 -1.98 21.64
N ILE A 1046 -21.66 -0.90 20.86
CA ILE A 1046 -20.58 -0.68 19.90
C ILE A 1046 -19.35 -0.21 20.69
N GLY A 1047 -18.35 -1.07 20.77
CA GLY A 1047 -17.13 -0.88 21.53
C GLY A 1047 -15.99 -0.21 20.75
N ILE A 1048 -16.19 0.12 19.47
CA ILE A 1048 -15.22 0.91 18.69
C ILE A 1048 -15.32 2.39 19.13
N PRO A 1049 -14.30 2.97 19.78
CA PRO A 1049 -14.32 4.38 20.18
C PRO A 1049 -14.34 5.29 18.95
N GLY A 1050 -15.16 6.34 18.97
CA GLY A 1050 -15.25 7.30 17.86
C GLY A 1050 -15.77 6.68 16.55
N TRP A 1051 -16.48 5.55 16.58
CA TRP A 1051 -16.95 4.87 15.37
C TRP A 1051 -17.78 5.77 14.44
N ARG A 1052 -18.53 6.74 14.99
CA ARG A 1052 -19.28 7.73 14.20
C ARG A 1052 -18.35 8.68 13.45
N ASP A 1053 -17.26 9.10 14.06
CA ASP A 1053 -16.23 9.93 13.42
C ASP A 1053 -15.42 9.16 12.40
N ILE A 1054 -15.21 7.85 12.62
CA ILE A 1054 -14.60 6.96 11.62
C ILE A 1054 -15.55 6.84 10.43
N THR A 1055 -16.83 6.59 10.70
CA THR A 1055 -17.87 6.37 9.69
C THR A 1055 -18.13 7.61 8.83
N SER A 1056 -18.23 8.79 9.44
CA SER A 1056 -18.54 10.04 8.73
C SER A 1056 -17.47 10.47 7.70
N ARG A 1057 -16.24 9.93 7.79
CA ARG A 1057 -15.16 10.18 6.82
C ARG A 1057 -15.36 9.45 5.50
N PHE A 1058 -16.11 8.36 5.52
CA PHE A 1058 -16.38 7.54 4.33
C PHE A 1058 -17.82 7.72 3.86
N VAL A 1059 -18.77 7.60 4.79
CA VAL A 1059 -20.20 7.71 4.53
C VAL A 1059 -20.79 8.81 5.42
N PRO A 1060 -20.79 10.08 4.94
CA PRO A 1060 -21.29 11.19 5.71
C PRO A 1060 -22.79 11.04 5.94
N CYS A 1061 -23.20 11.13 7.20
CA CYS A 1061 -24.59 11.08 7.60
C CYS A 1061 -25.21 12.48 7.47
N PRO A 1062 -26.31 12.67 6.71
CA PRO A 1062 -27.09 13.89 6.78
C PRO A 1062 -27.90 13.90 8.08
N LEU A 1063 -27.25 14.05 9.24
CA LEU A 1063 -27.99 14.38 10.45
C LEU A 1063 -28.52 15.80 10.30
N LYS A 1064 -29.85 15.94 10.37
CA LYS A 1064 -30.47 17.21 10.76
C LYS A 1064 -29.90 17.59 12.12
N ASP A 1065 -29.24 18.74 12.20
CA ASP A 1065 -28.78 19.30 13.46
C ASP A 1065 -29.89 19.23 14.52
N GLY A 1066 -29.66 18.49 15.62
CA GLY A 1066 -30.41 18.70 16.87
C GLY A 1066 -31.40 17.64 17.38
N ALA A 1067 -31.33 16.36 17.01
CA ALA A 1067 -32.20 15.32 17.62
C ALA A 1067 -31.43 14.13 18.22
N TYR A 1068 -30.87 14.32 19.41
CA TYR A 1068 -30.65 13.20 20.33
C TYR A 1068 -31.98 12.89 21.03
N PRO A 1069 -32.54 11.68 20.97
CA PRO A 1069 -33.55 11.28 21.93
C PRO A 1069 -32.84 11.06 23.27
N VAL A 1070 -32.86 12.09 24.10
CA VAL A 1070 -32.66 11.94 25.54
C VAL A 1070 -33.75 10.99 26.02
N THR A 1071 -33.36 9.81 26.45
CA THR A 1071 -34.18 8.91 27.26
C THR A 1071 -34.70 9.70 28.45
N LYS A 1072 -35.98 10.12 28.42
CA LYS A 1072 -36.69 10.49 29.64
C LYS A 1072 -37.05 9.20 30.35
N THR A 1073 -36.40 8.98 31.48
CA THR A 1073 -36.92 8.14 32.55
C THR A 1073 -38.20 8.77 33.10
N SER A 1074 -39.33 8.09 32.87
CA SER A 1074 -40.50 8.02 33.76
C SER A 1074 -41.34 6.82 33.36
#